data_AF-A0AAJ1PXH1-F1
#
_entry.id   AF-A0AAJ1PXH1-F1
#
_cell.length_a   1.000
_cell.length_b   1.000
_cell.length_c   1.000
_cell.angle_alpha   90.00
_cell.angle_beta   90.00
_cell.angle_gamma   90.00
#
_symmetry.space_group_name_H-M   'P 1'
#
loop_
_entity.id
_entity.type
_entity.pdbx_description
1 polymer ?
#
loop_
_entity_poly.entity_id
_entity_poly.type
_entity_poly.pdbx_seq_one_letter_code
_entity_poly.pdbx_strand_id
1 'polypeptide(L)'
;MTDFDSDRRTPDAGSQPTERLQTLPGHLVVPESPEPNDLSSPTSDQIDPLLGMLIDSRYRVIRLLARGGMATVYVAQDERLERPVALKIMHPHLAQSQDYVARFRREARSAARIIHPGVVSVFDQGVVAGQGFLVMELIDGPNLRTVLNEQGSFTVGQTLSYVHDVLDALRAAHRVGVIHRDIKPENVLVPADPPARVTDFGLARAASEVSLSTTGSMLGTVAYIAPEVALSHDVDQRTDLYAVGIMAFEMLTGSVPWEGENAIQIATHHVNDPIPMPSTLVSWLPREIDDFISALAATNPDERPTDAGEALELLARVEIGLPEEILTRRADVAPKVASSAGETATWEHLGVTSSLPPNGHSTSRTVVQAAGVQGAMHSPKKNRRSFIGKFLAIIAFVAIIGGVGGWWWWNEYGPGSYLTMPQTAGRSSQAVKSELAALGLGVIEEEAFSDTVQSGIVISSDPDGGQPVHKNAEVRVTTSKGIDMRSVPDLVGKNKSEIETLLIDAGLAVGTINEEYSEEVAKDIVISQSLDPDTSIPHDTKIDVVVSKGREPLTVPDLMAMSSADAQAAIEALGLVASPSEEYSDSVAEGSLISQTTAAGTTLYKGDKVEYVVSKGPETVEVPSITGKQEAEAKRILEAAGLNVTVQRVLGGVFGTARYTDPDAGTVVKKGSTVTLFIV
;
A
#
# COMPACT_ATOMS: atom_id res chain seq x y z
N MET A 1 -36.55 33.62 -63.27
CA MET A 1 -36.38 33.53 -61.82
C MET A 1 -36.90 32.14 -61.43
N THR A 2 -36.45 31.04 -62.05
CA THR A 2 -35.10 30.45 -62.17
C THR A 2 -34.48 30.10 -60.82
N ASP A 3 -34.01 28.88 -60.53
CA ASP A 3 -34.00 27.64 -61.30
C ASP A 3 -33.42 26.51 -60.41
N PHE A 4 -33.87 25.27 -60.68
CA PHE A 4 -33.08 24.02 -60.82
C PHE A 4 -32.39 23.42 -59.58
N ASP A 5 -32.28 22.10 -59.41
CA ASP A 5 -32.44 20.94 -60.31
C ASP A 5 -32.70 19.70 -59.39
N SER A 6 -33.71 18.84 -59.61
CA SER A 6 -33.66 17.59 -60.41
C SER A 6 -32.30 16.85 -60.34
N ASP A 7 -32.23 15.53 -60.23
CA ASP A 7 -32.83 14.60 -61.19
C ASP A 7 -32.74 13.14 -60.73
N ARG A 8 -33.86 12.41 -60.91
CA ARG A 8 -34.01 11.08 -61.59
C ARG A 8 -33.17 9.88 -61.08
N ARG A 9 -33.64 8.63 -61.05
CA ARG A 9 -34.61 7.90 -61.90
C ARG A 9 -34.78 6.50 -61.27
N THR A 10 -35.99 5.96 -61.20
CA THR A 10 -36.26 4.50 -61.14
C THR A 10 -36.20 3.93 -62.57
N PRO A 11 -36.00 2.60 -62.79
CA PRO A 11 -37.18 1.73 -62.92
C PRO A 11 -37.00 0.22 -62.56
N ASP A 12 -38.07 -0.34 -62.01
CA ASP A 12 -38.85 -1.51 -62.48
C ASP A 12 -38.25 -2.94 -62.64
N ALA A 13 -38.88 -3.86 -61.89
CA ALA A 13 -39.43 -5.19 -62.20
C ALA A 13 -38.74 -6.28 -63.06
N GLY A 14 -38.91 -7.52 -62.57
CA GLY A 14 -38.92 -8.79 -63.33
C GLY A 14 -37.85 -9.76 -62.82
N SER A 15 -38.08 -11.03 -62.46
CA SER A 15 -39.13 -12.02 -62.75
C SER A 15 -38.93 -13.18 -61.74
N GLN A 16 -39.94 -13.64 -60.96
CA GLN A 16 -40.78 -14.85 -61.18
C GLN A 16 -40.03 -16.23 -61.12
N PRO A 17 -40.70 -17.38 -60.88
CA PRO A 17 -41.09 -17.94 -59.58
C PRO A 17 -40.71 -19.45 -59.43
N THR A 18 -41.04 -20.10 -58.30
CA THR A 18 -41.54 -21.50 -58.13
C THR A 18 -41.32 -21.94 -56.66
N GLU A 19 -42.37 -21.86 -55.83
CA GLU A 19 -43.15 -23.00 -55.29
C GLU A 19 -42.36 -23.92 -54.32
N ARG A 20 -42.62 -23.78 -53.01
CA ARG A 20 -43.42 -24.72 -52.16
C ARG A 20 -42.73 -26.09 -52.01
N LEU A 21 -42.41 -26.62 -50.84
CA LEU A 21 -43.21 -26.75 -49.62
C LEU A 21 -42.32 -27.44 -48.57
N GLN A 22 -42.29 -27.00 -47.29
CA GLN A 22 -42.47 -27.88 -46.12
C GLN A 22 -42.32 -27.13 -44.77
N THR A 23 -43.48 -26.96 -44.13
CA THR A 23 -43.81 -27.17 -42.70
C THR A 23 -43.13 -26.34 -41.59
N LEU A 24 -43.96 -25.43 -41.06
CA LEU A 24 -44.06 -24.83 -39.69
C LEU A 24 -44.07 -25.87 -38.53
N PRO A 25 -44.13 -25.49 -37.23
CA PRO A 25 -43.74 -24.24 -36.55
C PRO A 25 -42.88 -24.45 -35.28
N GLY A 26 -42.01 -23.48 -34.95
CA GLY A 26 -41.35 -23.38 -33.64
C GLY A 26 -42.31 -22.86 -32.57
N HIS A 27 -42.48 -23.65 -31.51
CA HIS A 27 -43.28 -23.33 -30.33
C HIS A 27 -42.48 -22.42 -29.39
N LEU A 28 -43.13 -21.37 -28.91
CA LEU A 28 -42.65 -20.44 -27.89
C LEU A 28 -42.36 -21.21 -26.59
N VAL A 29 -41.13 -21.16 -26.08
CA VAL A 29 -40.81 -21.56 -24.70
C VAL A 29 -40.05 -20.41 -24.05
N VAL A 30 -40.69 -19.81 -23.05
CA VAL A 30 -40.12 -18.85 -22.10
C VAL A 30 -39.11 -19.60 -21.24
N PRO A 31 -37.86 -19.12 -21.06
CA PRO A 31 -37.02 -19.67 -20.01
C PRO A 31 -37.40 -19.06 -18.66
N GLU A 32 -37.77 -19.97 -17.77
CA GLU A 32 -37.96 -19.81 -16.33
C GLU A 32 -36.79 -19.08 -15.64
N SER A 33 -37.16 -18.32 -14.62
CA SER A 33 -36.25 -17.73 -13.64
C SER A 33 -35.43 -18.81 -12.93
N PRO A 34 -34.12 -18.63 -12.69
CA PRO A 34 -33.42 -19.49 -11.76
C PRO A 34 -33.75 -19.06 -10.32
N GLU A 35 -34.34 -19.97 -9.54
CA GLU A 35 -34.35 -19.87 -8.08
C GLU A 35 -32.90 -19.84 -7.53
N PRO A 36 -32.62 -19.10 -6.45
CA PRO A 36 -31.30 -19.04 -5.87
C PRO A 36 -31.14 -20.18 -4.85
N ASN A 37 -30.29 -21.15 -5.15
CA ASN A 37 -29.73 -22.06 -4.14
C ASN A 37 -28.41 -22.64 -4.64
N ASP A 38 -27.31 -21.97 -4.32
CA ASP A 38 -26.31 -22.56 -3.44
C ASP A 38 -25.46 -21.43 -2.86
N LEU A 39 -25.72 -21.11 -1.59
CA LEU A 39 -24.87 -20.23 -0.79
C LEU A 39 -23.57 -21.00 -0.52
N SER A 40 -22.61 -20.88 -1.43
CA SER A 40 -21.22 -21.03 -1.07
C SER A 40 -20.95 -20.05 0.08
N SER A 41 -20.60 -20.63 1.22
CA SER A 41 -20.22 -19.93 2.44
C SER A 41 -19.32 -18.73 2.09
N PRO A 42 -19.68 -17.48 2.45
CA PRO A 42 -18.76 -16.39 2.24
C PRO A 42 -17.49 -16.68 3.04
N THR A 43 -16.37 -16.66 2.33
CA THR A 43 -15.04 -16.48 2.90
C THR A 43 -15.09 -15.40 3.97
N SER A 44 -14.44 -15.64 5.10
CA SER A 44 -14.40 -14.76 6.26
C SER A 44 -13.59 -13.48 6.02
N ASP A 45 -13.88 -12.77 4.93
CA ASP A 45 -13.56 -11.35 4.81
C ASP A 45 -14.56 -10.60 5.68
N GLN A 46 -14.03 -9.86 6.66
CA GLN A 46 -14.82 -9.05 7.58
C GLN A 46 -15.82 -8.18 6.79
N ILE A 47 -17.11 -8.49 6.92
CA ILE A 47 -18.19 -7.64 6.41
C ILE A 47 -18.05 -6.30 7.13
N ASP A 48 -17.68 -5.25 6.41
CA ASP A 48 -17.58 -3.90 6.94
C ASP A 48 -18.96 -3.53 7.54
N PRO A 49 -19.06 -3.31 8.87
CA PRO A 49 -20.33 -3.21 9.57
C PRO A 49 -21.13 -1.96 9.18
N LEU A 50 -20.50 -1.00 8.50
CA LEU A 50 -21.15 0.23 8.07
C LEU A 50 -21.81 0.11 6.70
N LEU A 51 -21.51 -0.93 5.90
CA LEU A 51 -22.15 -1.11 4.59
C LEU A 51 -23.66 -1.36 4.72
N GLY A 52 -24.44 -0.61 3.95
CA GLY A 52 -25.91 -0.66 3.98
C GLY A 52 -26.54 0.10 5.16
N MET A 53 -25.75 0.56 6.14
CA MET A 53 -26.23 1.32 7.29
C MET A 53 -26.76 2.69 6.85
N LEU A 54 -27.84 3.13 7.48
CA LEU A 54 -28.36 4.50 7.34
C LEU A 54 -27.80 5.39 8.45
N ILE A 55 -26.86 6.25 8.10
CA ILE A 55 -26.19 7.18 9.02
C ILE A 55 -27.02 8.45 9.14
N ASP A 56 -27.23 8.90 10.38
CA ASP A 56 -28.01 10.10 10.71
C ASP A 56 -29.42 10.13 10.08
N SER A 57 -30.01 8.95 9.89
CA SER A 57 -31.29 8.76 9.20
C SER A 57 -31.38 9.37 7.79
N ARG A 58 -30.24 9.61 7.13
CA ARG A 58 -30.18 10.33 5.84
C ARG A 58 -29.20 9.75 4.84
N TYR A 59 -28.04 9.30 5.31
CA TYR A 59 -26.94 8.88 4.43
C TYR A 59 -26.83 7.37 4.42
N ARG A 60 -27.27 6.72 3.34
CA ARG A 60 -27.13 5.27 3.20
C ARG A 60 -25.76 4.93 2.65
N VAL A 61 -24.96 4.18 3.40
CA VAL A 61 -23.64 3.72 2.96
C VAL A 61 -23.81 2.67 1.87
N ILE A 62 -23.21 2.90 0.70
CA ILE A 62 -23.32 2.02 -0.48
C ILE A 62 -22.09 1.13 -0.59
N ARG A 63 -20.90 1.73 -0.60
CA ARG A 63 -19.63 1.02 -0.78
C ARG A 63 -18.47 1.76 -0.13
N LEU A 64 -17.44 1.02 0.23
CA LEU A 64 -16.16 1.58 0.65
C LEU A 64 -15.48 2.29 -0.54
N LEU A 65 -14.92 3.47 -0.31
CA LEU A 65 -14.14 4.21 -1.31
C LEU A 65 -12.64 4.12 -1.00
N ALA A 66 -12.24 4.41 0.24
CA ALA A 66 -10.85 4.37 0.68
C ALA A 66 -10.75 4.23 2.21
N ARG A 67 -9.64 3.67 2.70
CA ARG A 67 -9.26 3.69 4.12
C ARG A 67 -8.04 4.58 4.29
N GLY A 68 -8.09 5.55 5.20
CA GLY A 68 -6.95 6.39 5.58
C GLY A 68 -6.55 6.15 7.04
N GLY A 69 -5.44 6.72 7.47
CA GLY A 69 -4.93 6.51 8.85
C GLY A 69 -5.85 7.04 9.98
N MET A 70 -6.76 7.97 9.67
CA MET A 70 -7.63 8.60 10.69
C MET A 70 -9.13 8.34 10.47
N ALA A 71 -9.51 7.95 9.26
CA ALA A 71 -10.90 7.85 8.85
C ALA A 71 -11.03 6.94 7.64
N THR A 72 -12.20 6.34 7.53
CA THR A 72 -12.62 5.57 6.37
C THR A 72 -13.61 6.39 5.54
N VAL A 73 -13.43 6.41 4.22
CA VAL A 73 -14.28 7.15 3.28
C VAL A 73 -15.15 6.15 2.53
N TYR A 74 -16.45 6.40 2.53
CA TYR A 74 -17.47 5.61 1.84
C TYR A 74 -18.15 6.44 0.77
N VAL A 75 -18.68 5.78 -0.25
CA VAL A 75 -19.75 6.34 -1.08
C VAL A 75 -21.07 6.09 -0.38
N ALA A 76 -21.86 7.15 -0.18
CA ALA A 76 -23.19 7.09 0.40
C ALA A 76 -24.21 7.78 -0.50
N GLN A 77 -25.48 7.38 -0.38
CA GLN A 77 -26.61 8.08 -0.99
C GLN A 77 -27.22 9.04 0.05
N ASP A 78 -27.34 10.32 -0.28
CA ASP A 78 -28.20 11.24 0.47
C ASP A 78 -29.66 10.98 0.08
N GLU A 79 -30.40 10.26 0.92
CA GLU A 79 -31.80 9.84 0.68
C GLU A 79 -32.78 11.02 0.62
N ARG A 80 -32.38 12.20 1.12
CA ARG A 80 -33.25 13.39 1.11
C ARG A 80 -33.09 14.21 -0.16
N LEU A 81 -31.86 14.30 -0.66
CA LEU A 81 -31.52 15.08 -1.86
C LEU A 81 -31.32 14.20 -3.10
N GLU A 82 -31.47 12.88 -2.96
CA GLU A 82 -31.33 11.87 -4.01
C GLU A 82 -30.02 12.00 -4.81
N ARG A 83 -28.91 12.26 -4.11
CA ARG A 83 -27.59 12.41 -4.74
C ARG A 83 -26.51 11.56 -4.05
N PRO A 84 -25.52 11.07 -4.79
CA PRO A 84 -24.36 10.43 -4.18
C PRO A 84 -23.47 11.45 -3.48
N VAL A 85 -22.88 11.06 -2.35
CA VAL A 85 -21.97 11.85 -1.53
C VAL A 85 -20.82 10.98 -1.04
N ALA A 86 -19.68 11.60 -0.72
CA ALA A 86 -18.61 10.94 0.00
C ALA A 86 -18.81 11.13 1.51
N LEU A 87 -18.73 10.05 2.27
CA LEU A 87 -18.95 10.01 3.71
C LEU A 87 -17.67 9.55 4.40
N LYS A 88 -16.98 10.47 5.06
CA LYS A 88 -15.75 10.19 5.82
C LYS A 88 -16.08 10.01 7.30
N ILE A 89 -15.81 8.82 7.81
CA ILE A 89 -16.12 8.41 9.18
C ILE A 89 -14.80 8.17 9.93
N MET A 90 -14.63 8.86 11.06
CA MET A 90 -13.45 8.73 11.92
C MET A 90 -13.33 7.30 12.47
N HIS A 91 -12.09 6.79 12.56
CA HIS A 91 -11.86 5.46 13.12
C HIS A 91 -12.30 5.35 14.60
N PRO A 92 -12.80 4.18 15.03
CA PRO A 92 -13.28 3.97 16.40
C PRO A 92 -12.25 4.32 17.49
N HIS A 93 -10.95 4.08 17.25
CA HIS A 93 -9.90 4.34 18.23
C HIS A 93 -9.69 5.83 18.52
N LEU A 94 -9.92 6.72 17.53
CA LEU A 94 -9.83 8.17 17.73
C LEU A 94 -11.08 8.74 18.41
N ALA A 95 -12.23 8.08 18.24
CA ALA A 95 -13.50 8.48 18.82
C ALA A 95 -13.53 8.39 20.36
N GLN A 96 -12.60 7.66 20.97
CA GLN A 96 -12.50 7.52 22.43
C GLN A 96 -12.08 8.83 23.14
N SER A 97 -11.43 9.74 22.42
CA SER A 97 -11.01 11.04 22.96
C SER A 97 -11.97 12.14 22.54
N GLN A 98 -12.59 12.79 23.52
CA GLN A 98 -13.47 13.94 23.27
C GLN A 98 -12.73 15.12 22.63
N ASP A 99 -11.43 15.27 22.90
CA ASP A 99 -10.61 16.32 22.31
C ASP A 99 -10.40 16.10 20.81
N TYR A 100 -10.22 14.86 20.37
CA TYR A 100 -10.11 14.54 18.94
C TYR A 100 -11.44 14.76 18.21
N VAL A 101 -12.56 14.32 18.79
CA VAL A 101 -13.88 14.55 18.21
C VAL A 101 -14.21 16.07 18.17
N ALA A 102 -13.90 16.83 19.22
CA ALA A 102 -14.12 18.27 19.26
C ALA A 102 -13.26 19.02 18.23
N ARG A 103 -11.99 18.61 18.05
CA ARG A 103 -11.08 19.16 17.05
C ARG A 103 -11.54 18.85 15.63
N PHE A 104 -11.85 17.59 15.33
CA PHE A 104 -12.39 17.16 14.04
C PHE A 104 -13.62 17.97 13.62
N ARG A 105 -14.56 18.19 14.55
CA ARG A 105 -15.76 19.01 14.29
C ARG A 105 -15.44 20.50 14.07
N ARG A 106 -14.42 21.03 14.76
CA ARG A 106 -13.96 22.41 14.57
C ARG A 106 -13.32 22.58 13.20
N GLU A 107 -12.50 21.62 12.78
CA GLU A 107 -11.81 21.61 11.49
C GLU A 107 -12.79 21.44 10.33
N ALA A 108 -13.71 20.47 10.43
CA ALA A 108 -14.82 20.29 9.48
C ALA A 108 -15.66 21.57 9.30
N ARG A 109 -15.98 22.27 10.40
CA ARG A 109 -16.72 23.54 10.35
C ARG A 109 -15.93 24.64 9.65
N SER A 110 -14.62 24.68 9.85
CA SER A 110 -13.74 25.64 9.16
C SER A 110 -13.69 25.35 7.66
N ALA A 111 -13.52 24.09 7.26
CA ALA A 111 -13.50 23.66 5.86
C ALA A 111 -14.84 23.97 5.15
N ALA A 112 -15.97 23.78 5.82
CA ALA A 112 -17.30 24.07 5.26
C ALA A 112 -17.56 25.56 4.93
N ARG A 113 -16.69 26.48 5.38
CA ARG A 113 -16.78 27.91 5.03
C ARG A 113 -16.17 28.23 3.67
N ILE A 114 -15.42 27.31 3.09
CA ILE A 114 -14.73 27.51 1.82
C ILE A 114 -15.72 27.20 0.69
N ILE A 115 -15.94 28.17 -0.19
CA ILE A 115 -16.77 28.01 -1.39
C ILE A 115 -15.88 28.33 -2.58
N HIS A 116 -15.45 27.29 -3.29
CA HIS A 116 -14.58 27.42 -4.45
C HIS A 116 -14.70 26.21 -5.38
N PRO A 117 -14.67 26.36 -6.72
CA PRO A 117 -14.71 25.23 -7.65
C PRO A 117 -13.56 24.22 -7.47
N GLY A 118 -12.37 24.70 -7.09
CA GLY A 118 -11.20 23.88 -6.81
C GLY A 118 -11.14 23.28 -5.40
N VAL A 119 -12.20 23.38 -4.59
CA VAL A 119 -12.25 22.82 -3.22
C VAL A 119 -13.42 21.87 -3.09
N VAL A 120 -13.18 20.67 -2.57
CA VAL A 120 -14.25 19.70 -2.30
C VAL A 120 -15.19 20.26 -1.25
N SER A 121 -16.46 20.41 -1.63
CA SER A 121 -17.45 21.02 -0.75
C SER A 121 -17.83 20.10 0.41
N VAL A 122 -17.86 20.64 1.63
CA VAL A 122 -18.40 19.95 2.80
C VAL A 122 -19.88 20.31 2.96
N PHE A 123 -20.75 19.31 2.94
CA PHE A 123 -22.20 19.50 3.02
C PHE A 123 -22.75 19.40 4.44
N ASP A 124 -22.22 18.48 5.23
CA ASP A 124 -22.76 18.18 6.56
C ASP A 124 -21.71 17.54 7.47
N GLN A 125 -21.98 17.55 8.78
CA GLN A 125 -21.16 16.85 9.77
C GLN A 125 -22.01 16.31 10.92
N GLY A 126 -21.56 15.25 11.56
CA GLY A 126 -22.27 14.70 12.71
C GLY A 126 -21.44 13.71 13.53
N VAL A 127 -22.13 12.95 14.37
CA VAL A 127 -21.53 11.89 15.19
C VAL A 127 -22.43 10.66 15.11
N VAL A 128 -21.85 9.50 14.81
CA VAL A 128 -22.53 8.20 14.78
C VAL A 128 -21.75 7.20 15.63
N ALA A 129 -22.43 6.55 16.58
CA ALA A 129 -21.79 5.61 17.50
C ALA A 129 -20.51 6.16 18.19
N GLY A 130 -20.49 7.47 18.50
CA GLY A 130 -19.35 8.16 19.09
C GLY A 130 -18.29 8.63 18.07
N GLN A 131 -18.32 8.16 16.83
CA GLN A 131 -17.39 8.54 15.77
C GLN A 131 -17.88 9.80 15.05
N GLY A 132 -16.99 10.78 14.86
CA GLY A 132 -17.28 11.92 14.01
C GLY A 132 -17.40 11.51 12.55
N PHE A 133 -18.37 12.05 11.82
CA PHE A 133 -18.47 11.87 10.37
C PHE A 133 -18.58 13.22 9.65
N LEU A 134 -18.11 13.23 8.40
CA LEU A 134 -18.13 14.36 7.48
C LEU A 134 -18.76 13.92 6.16
N VAL A 135 -19.72 14.70 5.67
CA VAL A 135 -20.34 14.48 4.37
C VAL A 135 -19.79 15.52 3.40
N MET A 136 -19.20 15.04 2.31
CA MET A 136 -18.56 15.87 1.31
C MET A 136 -19.07 15.53 -0.09
N GLU A 137 -18.79 16.43 -1.03
CA GLU A 137 -19.00 16.21 -2.45
C GLU A 137 -18.26 14.97 -2.92
N LEU A 138 -18.95 14.08 -3.64
CA LEU A 138 -18.32 12.95 -4.30
C LEU A 138 -17.72 13.43 -5.62
N ILE A 139 -16.40 13.38 -5.75
CA ILE A 139 -15.70 13.66 -7.00
C ILE A 139 -15.39 12.33 -7.68
N ASP A 140 -15.76 12.24 -8.96
CA ASP A 140 -15.44 11.10 -9.80
C ASP A 140 -14.10 11.34 -10.51
N GLY A 141 -13.06 10.67 -10.02
CA GLY A 141 -11.70 10.81 -10.52
C GLY A 141 -10.65 10.27 -9.54
N PRO A 142 -9.49 9.83 -10.03
CA PRO A 142 -8.38 9.43 -9.18
C PRO A 142 -7.79 10.63 -8.42
N ASN A 143 -6.97 10.36 -7.39
CA ASN A 143 -6.12 11.40 -6.81
C ASN A 143 -4.86 11.61 -7.67
N LEU A 144 -4.19 12.74 -7.48
CA LEU A 144 -3.01 13.14 -8.25
C LEU A 144 -1.85 12.15 -8.07
N ARG A 145 -1.73 11.48 -6.91
CA ARG A 145 -0.76 10.40 -6.67
C ARG A 145 -0.95 9.25 -7.66
N THR A 146 -2.17 8.77 -7.82
CA THR A 146 -2.50 7.68 -8.74
C THR A 146 -2.14 8.06 -10.17
N VAL A 147 -2.53 9.26 -10.60
CA VAL A 147 -2.23 9.75 -11.95
C VAL A 147 -0.72 9.91 -12.17
N LEU A 148 0.01 10.43 -11.18
CA LEU A 148 1.46 10.59 -11.25
C LEU A 148 2.17 9.22 -11.35
N ASN A 149 1.75 8.24 -10.56
CA ASN A 149 2.31 6.88 -10.62
C ASN A 149 2.06 6.21 -11.98
N GLU A 150 0.88 6.40 -12.57
CA GLU A 150 0.54 5.89 -13.90
C GLU A 150 1.36 6.53 -15.02
N GLN A 151 1.69 7.82 -14.90
CA GLN A 151 2.42 8.55 -15.94
C GLN A 151 3.95 8.59 -15.72
N GLY A 152 4.42 8.31 -14.49
CA GLY A 152 5.81 8.45 -14.06
C GLY A 152 6.18 9.90 -13.72
N SER A 153 5.98 10.82 -14.66
CA SER A 153 6.06 12.27 -14.46
C SER A 153 5.05 13.00 -15.35
N PHE A 154 4.71 14.25 -15.00
CA PHE A 154 3.85 15.10 -15.79
C PHE A 154 4.63 15.95 -16.80
N THR A 155 3.93 16.44 -17.83
CA THR A 155 4.50 17.53 -18.64
C THR A 155 4.63 18.79 -17.80
N VAL A 156 5.50 19.71 -18.23
CA VAL A 156 5.63 21.02 -17.58
C VAL A 156 4.27 21.73 -17.57
N GLY A 157 3.55 21.75 -18.70
CA GLY A 157 2.23 22.39 -18.79
C GLY A 157 1.17 21.76 -17.87
N GLN A 158 1.15 20.43 -17.75
CA GLN A 158 0.26 19.74 -16.81
C GLN A 158 0.60 20.10 -15.36
N THR A 159 1.89 20.09 -15.00
CA THR A 159 2.37 20.49 -13.68
C THR A 159 1.91 21.90 -13.33
N LEU A 160 2.16 22.88 -14.22
CA LEU A 160 1.79 24.27 -13.98
C LEU A 160 0.26 24.44 -13.86
N SER A 161 -0.53 23.72 -14.67
CA SER A 161 -2.00 23.71 -14.52
C SER A 161 -2.46 23.16 -13.18
N TYR A 162 -1.88 22.05 -12.68
CA TYR A 162 -2.25 21.51 -11.37
C TYR A 162 -1.80 22.43 -10.23
N VAL A 163 -0.60 23.03 -10.33
CA VAL A 163 -0.14 24.03 -9.37
C VAL A 163 -1.06 25.25 -9.37
N HIS A 164 -1.49 25.72 -10.54
CA HIS A 164 -2.46 26.81 -10.65
C HIS A 164 -3.77 26.48 -9.88
N ASP A 165 -4.38 25.32 -10.16
CA ASP A 165 -5.64 24.91 -9.56
C ASP A 165 -5.53 24.79 -8.03
N VAL A 166 -4.42 24.22 -7.53
CA VAL A 166 -4.17 24.08 -6.10
C VAL A 166 -3.92 25.44 -5.43
N LEU A 167 -3.11 26.31 -6.03
CA LEU A 167 -2.88 27.66 -5.50
C LEU A 167 -4.16 28.50 -5.49
N ASP A 168 -5.03 28.36 -6.49
CA ASP A 168 -6.31 29.08 -6.52
C ASP A 168 -7.27 28.57 -5.42
N ALA A 169 -7.32 27.26 -5.20
CA ALA A 169 -8.04 26.65 -4.10
C ALA A 169 -7.52 27.13 -2.72
N LEU A 170 -6.20 27.15 -2.54
CA LEU A 170 -5.55 27.65 -1.32
C LEU A 170 -5.83 29.13 -1.10
N ARG A 171 -5.78 29.96 -2.14
CA ARG A 171 -6.13 31.38 -2.09
C ARG A 171 -7.54 31.60 -1.56
N ALA A 172 -8.51 30.79 -2.00
CA ALA A 172 -9.88 30.85 -1.51
C ALA A 172 -9.99 30.45 -0.03
N ALA A 173 -9.26 29.40 0.39
CA ALA A 173 -9.24 28.92 1.77
C ALA A 173 -8.57 29.94 2.73
N HIS A 174 -7.42 30.49 2.33
CA HIS A 174 -6.65 31.46 3.12
C HIS A 174 -7.45 32.75 3.36
N ARG A 175 -8.25 33.21 2.38
CA ARG A 175 -9.16 34.38 2.54
C ARG A 175 -10.20 34.21 3.65
N VAL A 176 -10.61 32.99 3.94
CA VAL A 176 -11.56 32.70 5.04
C VAL A 176 -10.86 32.27 6.33
N GLY A 177 -9.52 32.34 6.36
CA GLY A 177 -8.67 32.03 7.51
C GLY A 177 -8.45 30.53 7.73
N VAL A 178 -8.54 29.72 6.67
CA VAL A 178 -8.33 28.27 6.74
C VAL A 178 -7.01 27.92 6.04
N ILE A 179 -6.09 27.31 6.78
CA ILE A 179 -4.81 26.79 6.30
C ILE A 179 -4.93 25.27 6.18
N HIS A 180 -4.44 24.67 5.10
CA HIS A 180 -4.61 23.25 4.83
C HIS A 180 -3.70 22.37 5.70
N ARG A 181 -2.40 22.66 5.73
CA ARG A 181 -1.33 22.00 6.52
C ARG A 181 -0.94 20.57 6.14
N ASP A 182 -1.48 20.03 5.05
CA ASP A 182 -1.23 18.65 4.61
C ASP A 182 -1.42 18.55 3.09
N ILE A 183 -0.86 19.52 2.35
CA ILE A 183 -0.91 19.48 0.89
C ILE A 183 0.04 18.39 0.39
N LYS A 184 -0.50 17.48 -0.41
CA LYS A 184 0.21 16.35 -1.03
C LYS A 184 -0.64 15.76 -2.16
N PRO A 185 -0.05 14.98 -3.09
CA PRO A 185 -0.78 14.42 -4.23
C PRO A 185 -2.02 13.58 -3.86
N GLU A 186 -2.04 12.94 -2.69
CA GLU A 186 -3.18 12.15 -2.22
C GLU A 186 -4.42 13.01 -1.90
N ASN A 187 -4.21 14.29 -1.56
CA ASN A 187 -5.26 15.24 -1.18
C ASN A 187 -5.71 16.14 -2.36
N VAL A 188 -5.26 15.84 -3.58
CA VAL A 188 -5.70 16.53 -4.81
C VAL A 188 -6.40 15.52 -5.71
N LEU A 189 -7.69 15.74 -5.97
CA LEU A 189 -8.51 14.91 -6.85
C LEU A 189 -8.49 15.45 -8.28
N VAL A 190 -8.35 14.56 -9.25
CA VAL A 190 -8.26 14.87 -10.68
C VAL A 190 -9.52 14.34 -11.38
N PRO A 191 -10.61 15.13 -11.41
CA PRO A 191 -11.79 14.79 -12.20
C PRO A 191 -11.49 14.79 -13.71
N ALA A 192 -12.36 14.15 -14.49
CA ALA A 192 -12.26 14.16 -15.95
C ALA A 192 -12.37 15.58 -16.55
N ASP A 193 -13.22 16.42 -15.95
CA ASP A 193 -13.38 17.82 -16.31
C ASP A 193 -12.62 18.71 -15.32
N PRO A 194 -11.72 19.61 -15.78
CA PRO A 194 -11.00 20.53 -14.90
C PRO A 194 -11.96 21.50 -14.17
N PRO A 195 -11.56 22.07 -13.02
CA PRO A 195 -10.21 22.03 -12.43
C PRO A 195 -9.99 20.84 -11.48
N ALA A 196 -8.72 20.58 -11.14
CA ALA A 196 -8.36 19.72 -10.02
C ALA A 196 -8.94 20.26 -8.70
N ARG A 197 -9.25 19.36 -7.76
CA ARG A 197 -9.94 19.72 -6.51
C ARG A 197 -9.18 19.28 -5.27
N VAL A 198 -8.95 20.21 -4.36
CA VAL A 198 -8.28 19.96 -3.09
C VAL A 198 -9.31 19.47 -2.05
N THR A 199 -8.98 18.39 -1.35
CA THR A 199 -9.78 17.80 -0.26
C THR A 199 -9.07 17.90 1.09
N ASP A 200 -9.75 17.54 2.18
CA ASP A 200 -9.16 17.37 3.51
C ASP A 200 -8.52 18.61 4.18
N PHE A 201 -9.04 19.79 3.86
CA PHE A 201 -8.66 21.04 4.52
C PHE A 201 -8.69 20.95 6.05
N GLY A 202 -7.50 21.05 6.65
CA GLY A 202 -7.32 21.29 8.06
C GLY A 202 -7.61 20.11 8.99
N LEU A 203 -7.73 18.87 8.51
CA LEU A 203 -8.00 17.67 9.34
C LEU A 203 -6.74 17.04 9.98
N ALA A 204 -5.54 17.55 9.68
CA ALA A 204 -4.27 16.87 9.95
C ALA A 204 -3.61 17.19 11.30
N ARG A 205 -4.05 18.21 12.05
CA ARG A 205 -3.44 18.52 13.36
C ARG A 205 -3.68 17.41 14.40
N ALA A 206 -4.65 16.51 14.14
CA ALA A 206 -4.92 15.38 15.03
C ALA A 206 -3.77 14.34 15.09
N ALA A 207 -2.96 14.18 14.05
CA ALA A 207 -1.82 13.24 14.08
C ALA A 207 -0.48 13.92 14.34
N SER A 208 -0.23 15.14 13.85
CA SER A 208 1.13 15.71 13.87
C SER A 208 1.72 15.91 15.28
N GLU A 209 0.90 16.10 16.32
CA GLU A 209 1.38 16.17 17.72
C GLU A 209 1.75 14.78 18.30
N VAL A 210 1.27 13.67 17.73
CA VAL A 210 1.58 12.28 18.14
C VAL A 210 2.57 11.60 17.18
N SER A 211 2.65 12.11 15.95
CA SER A 211 3.46 11.57 14.86
C SER A 211 4.96 11.77 15.04
N LEU A 212 5.41 12.64 15.93
CA LEU A 212 6.84 12.73 16.23
C LEU A 212 7.32 11.65 17.21
N SER A 213 6.41 10.96 17.92
CA SER A 213 6.80 10.08 19.04
C SER A 213 6.46 8.60 18.91
N THR A 214 5.72 8.12 17.90
CA THR A 214 5.36 6.68 17.84
C THR A 214 5.11 6.14 16.43
N THR A 215 5.90 5.14 16.05
CA THR A 215 5.70 4.11 15.00
C THR A 215 5.39 4.53 13.56
N GLY A 216 6.43 4.53 12.71
CA GLY A 216 6.57 3.63 11.55
C GLY A 216 5.65 3.77 10.30
N SER A 217 4.44 4.29 10.38
CA SER A 217 3.53 4.37 9.21
C SER A 217 3.66 5.70 8.44
N MET A 218 4.81 6.36 8.54
CA MET A 218 4.94 7.80 8.36
C MET A 218 5.76 8.25 7.15
N LEU A 219 6.06 7.34 6.23
CA LEU A 219 6.95 7.65 5.11
C LEU A 219 6.34 8.67 4.12
N GLY A 220 5.00 8.67 3.94
CA GLY A 220 4.35 9.48 2.91
C GLY A 220 4.00 10.93 3.29
N THR A 221 3.86 11.27 4.58
CA THR A 221 3.43 12.63 4.99
C THR A 221 4.62 13.55 5.30
N VAL A 222 5.76 12.98 5.73
CA VAL A 222 6.93 13.79 6.09
C VAL A 222 7.62 14.38 4.86
N ALA A 223 7.47 13.77 3.68
CA ALA A 223 8.07 14.26 2.44
C ALA A 223 7.60 15.66 2.00
N TYR A 224 6.45 16.15 2.49
CA TYR A 224 5.88 17.45 2.13
C TYR A 224 5.85 18.44 3.32
N ILE A 225 6.46 18.07 4.45
CA ILE A 225 6.37 18.87 5.67
C ILE A 225 7.14 20.18 5.51
N ALA A 226 6.51 21.30 5.87
CA ALA A 226 7.20 22.57 5.89
C ALA A 226 8.15 22.67 7.10
N PRO A 227 9.30 23.35 6.97
CA PRO A 227 10.30 23.50 8.04
C PRO A 227 9.70 24.01 9.36
N GLU A 228 8.81 25.01 9.28
CA GLU A 228 8.19 25.63 10.43
C GLU A 228 7.18 24.73 11.16
N VAL A 229 6.62 23.72 10.48
CA VAL A 229 5.74 22.71 11.10
C VAL A 229 6.56 21.72 11.92
N ALA A 230 7.81 21.46 11.52
CA ALA A 230 8.73 20.61 12.27
C ALA A 230 9.37 21.35 13.46
N LEU A 231 9.61 22.66 13.34
CA LEU A 231 10.35 23.46 14.32
C LEU A 231 9.49 24.23 15.32
N SER A 232 8.28 24.65 14.93
CA SER A 232 7.53 25.70 15.63
C SER A 232 6.02 25.44 15.65
N HIS A 233 5.31 26.21 16.47
CA HIS A 233 3.84 26.17 16.54
C HIS A 233 3.17 27.30 15.73
N ASP A 234 3.95 28.25 15.19
CA ASP A 234 3.45 29.42 14.49
C ASP A 234 3.38 29.14 12.98
N VAL A 235 2.35 28.39 12.61
CA VAL A 235 2.05 27.98 11.22
C VAL A 235 1.09 28.98 10.58
N ASP A 236 1.47 29.54 9.43
CA ASP A 236 0.64 30.43 8.62
C ASP A 236 0.34 29.85 7.22
N GLN A 237 -0.22 30.66 6.34
CA GLN A 237 -0.59 30.25 4.98
C GLN A 237 0.61 29.86 4.09
N ARG A 238 1.83 30.31 4.41
CA ARG A 238 3.05 30.04 3.64
C ARG A 238 3.54 28.61 3.81
N THR A 239 3.06 27.90 4.84
CA THR A 239 3.25 26.47 5.02
C THR A 239 2.64 25.66 3.86
N ASP A 240 1.45 26.05 3.39
CA ASP A 240 0.83 25.36 2.27
C ASP A 240 1.61 25.59 0.97
N LEU A 241 2.20 26.78 0.80
CA LEU A 241 3.00 27.12 -0.39
C LEU A 241 4.28 26.28 -0.48
N TYR A 242 4.93 26.02 0.64
CA TYR A 242 6.09 25.12 0.69
C TYR A 242 5.74 23.73 0.15
N ALA A 243 4.66 23.14 0.68
CA ALA A 243 4.20 21.83 0.26
C ALA A 243 3.78 21.79 -1.23
N VAL A 244 3.21 22.88 -1.76
CA VAL A 244 2.98 23.01 -3.22
C VAL A 244 4.28 23.00 -4.00
N GLY A 245 5.35 23.64 -3.51
CA GLY A 245 6.66 23.61 -4.13
C GLY A 245 7.26 22.20 -4.19
N ILE A 246 7.16 21.42 -3.10
CA ILE A 246 7.56 20.01 -3.08
C ILE A 246 6.75 19.19 -4.08
N MET A 247 5.44 19.37 -4.10
CA MET A 247 4.54 18.66 -5.02
C MET A 247 4.87 19.00 -6.48
N ALA A 248 5.18 20.26 -6.80
CA ALA A 248 5.60 20.68 -8.13
C ALA A 248 6.94 20.05 -8.54
N PHE A 249 7.91 19.97 -7.61
CA PHE A 249 9.17 19.27 -7.83
C PHE A 249 8.90 17.82 -8.25
N GLU A 250 8.13 17.10 -7.44
CA GLU A 250 7.85 15.69 -7.69
C GLU A 250 7.07 15.43 -8.98
N MET A 251 6.11 16.29 -9.31
CA MET A 251 5.37 16.20 -10.57
C MET A 251 6.27 16.30 -11.81
N LEU A 252 7.35 17.08 -11.74
CA LEU A 252 8.30 17.28 -12.84
C LEU A 252 9.37 16.20 -12.91
N THR A 253 9.82 15.69 -11.76
CA THR A 253 10.97 14.78 -11.66
C THR A 253 10.56 13.31 -11.48
N GLY A 254 9.32 13.05 -11.05
CA GLY A 254 8.80 11.72 -10.69
C GLY A 254 9.18 11.23 -9.29
N SER A 255 9.97 12.00 -8.54
CA SER A 255 10.41 11.68 -7.18
C SER A 255 10.46 12.92 -6.29
N VAL A 256 10.23 12.74 -5.00
CA VAL A 256 10.40 13.81 -4.00
C VAL A 256 11.88 14.21 -3.88
N PRO A 257 12.20 15.41 -3.35
CA PRO A 257 13.59 15.89 -3.28
C PRO A 257 14.59 14.95 -2.59
N TRP A 258 14.13 14.23 -1.55
CA TRP A 258 14.93 13.27 -0.79
C TRP A 258 14.17 11.94 -0.68
N GLU A 259 14.49 10.99 -1.57
CA GLU A 259 13.85 9.67 -1.64
C GLU A 259 14.71 8.58 -0.97
N GLY A 260 14.08 7.61 -0.30
CA GLY A 260 14.77 6.44 0.29
C GLY A 260 15.39 6.68 1.67
N GLU A 261 15.29 7.90 2.20
CA GLU A 261 15.74 8.25 3.55
C GLU A 261 14.66 8.02 4.61
N ASN A 262 15.07 7.92 5.88
CA ASN A 262 14.11 7.75 6.96
C ASN A 262 13.34 9.07 7.24
N ALA A 263 12.17 8.97 7.86
CA ALA A 263 11.30 10.13 8.09
C ALA A 263 11.98 11.26 8.88
N ILE A 264 12.83 10.92 9.87
CA ILE A 264 13.54 11.92 10.68
C ILE A 264 14.60 12.65 9.84
N GLN A 265 15.29 11.94 8.95
CA GLN A 265 16.26 12.50 8.01
C GLN A 265 15.58 13.43 7.01
N ILE A 266 14.46 13.01 6.41
CA ILE A 266 13.65 13.84 5.52
C ILE A 266 13.21 15.13 6.24
N ALA A 267 12.70 15.02 7.47
CA ALA A 267 12.34 16.20 8.27
C ALA A 267 13.55 17.11 8.57
N THR A 268 14.72 16.51 8.82
CA THR A 268 15.98 17.25 9.03
C THR A 268 16.42 17.99 7.77
N HIS A 269 16.27 17.38 6.60
CA HIS A 269 16.53 18.01 5.31
C HIS A 269 15.64 19.21 5.06
N HIS A 270 14.32 19.08 5.27
CA HIS A 270 13.39 20.21 5.15
C HIS A 270 13.81 21.39 6.05
N VAL A 271 14.35 21.12 7.23
CA VAL A 271 14.77 22.14 8.20
C VAL A 271 16.11 22.80 7.84
N ASN A 272 17.09 22.04 7.37
CA ASN A 272 18.48 22.51 7.30
C ASN A 272 18.99 22.76 5.88
N ASP A 273 18.42 22.07 4.89
CA ASP A 273 18.96 22.04 3.54
C ASP A 273 18.04 22.78 2.56
N PRO A 274 18.61 23.54 1.61
CA PRO A 274 17.83 24.06 0.50
C PRO A 274 17.38 22.91 -0.39
N ILE A 275 16.21 23.06 -1.02
CA ILE A 275 15.69 22.05 -1.93
C ILE A 275 16.61 21.95 -3.16
N PRO A 276 16.99 20.73 -3.60
CA PRO A 276 17.71 20.55 -4.85
C PRO A 276 16.93 21.16 -6.02
N MET A 277 17.65 21.71 -7.00
CA MET A 277 17.02 22.24 -8.21
C MET A 277 16.49 21.07 -9.05
N PRO A 278 15.22 21.07 -9.52
CA PRO A 278 14.70 20.07 -10.45
C PRO A 278 15.61 19.79 -11.65
N SER A 279 16.29 20.83 -12.16
CA SER A 279 17.25 20.71 -13.26
C SER A 279 18.48 19.84 -12.96
N THR A 280 18.78 19.56 -11.68
CA THR A 280 19.83 18.60 -11.30
C THR A 280 19.46 17.16 -11.64
N LEU A 281 18.17 16.83 -11.59
CA LEU A 281 17.63 15.52 -11.97
C LEU A 281 17.21 15.50 -13.45
N VAL A 282 16.62 16.59 -13.93
CA VAL A 282 16.09 16.72 -15.30
C VAL A 282 16.77 17.89 -15.99
N SER A 283 17.95 17.64 -16.57
CA SER A 283 18.90 18.66 -17.07
C SER A 283 18.40 19.63 -18.13
N TRP A 284 17.28 19.34 -18.78
CA TRP A 284 16.68 20.23 -19.77
C TRP A 284 15.63 21.19 -19.20
N LEU A 285 15.25 21.04 -17.91
CA LEU A 285 14.32 21.96 -17.28
C LEU A 285 14.89 23.39 -17.27
N PRO A 286 14.10 24.40 -17.68
CA PRO A 286 14.54 25.79 -17.67
C PRO A 286 14.75 26.30 -16.24
N ARG A 287 15.65 27.26 -16.09
CA ARG A 287 15.97 27.89 -14.81
C ARG A 287 14.76 28.56 -14.17
N GLU A 288 13.83 29.07 -14.99
CA GLU A 288 12.58 29.69 -14.56
C GLU A 288 11.74 28.73 -13.69
N ILE A 289 11.81 27.42 -13.95
CA ILE A 289 11.15 26.38 -13.14
C ILE A 289 11.89 26.16 -11.81
N ASP A 290 13.23 26.12 -11.85
CA ASP A 290 14.04 25.99 -10.63
C ASP A 290 13.81 27.17 -9.69
N ASP A 291 13.82 28.39 -10.23
CA ASP A 291 13.61 29.63 -9.48
C ASP A 291 12.19 29.68 -8.88
N PHE A 292 11.18 29.19 -9.62
CA PHE A 292 9.80 29.09 -9.13
C PHE A 292 9.65 28.13 -7.96
N ILE A 293 10.19 26.91 -8.08
CA ILE A 293 10.11 25.89 -7.03
C ILE A 293 10.91 26.31 -5.80
N SER A 294 12.10 26.88 -6.00
CA SER A 294 12.93 27.43 -4.94
C SER A 294 12.22 28.56 -4.17
N ALA A 295 11.51 29.45 -4.88
CA ALA A 295 10.74 30.52 -4.24
C ALA A 295 9.57 29.97 -3.39
N LEU A 296 8.83 28.97 -3.88
CA LEU A 296 7.74 28.36 -3.10
C LEU A 296 8.26 27.58 -1.89
N ALA A 297 9.38 26.88 -2.07
CA ALA A 297 9.90 25.93 -1.09
C ALA A 297 11.16 26.44 -0.37
N ALA A 298 11.29 27.76 -0.21
CA ALA A 298 12.37 28.35 0.58
C ALA A 298 12.28 27.90 2.06
N THR A 299 13.41 27.56 2.68
CA THR A 299 13.44 27.11 4.08
C THR A 299 12.91 28.20 5.03
N ASN A 300 13.26 29.46 4.78
CA ASN A 300 12.75 30.61 5.50
C ASN A 300 11.35 31.02 4.95
N PRO A 301 10.27 30.99 5.76
CA PRO A 301 8.95 31.40 5.30
C PRO A 301 8.88 32.84 4.79
N ASP A 302 9.73 33.75 5.27
CA ASP A 302 9.76 35.15 4.82
C ASP A 302 10.33 35.35 3.40
N GLU A 303 11.00 34.33 2.86
CA GLU A 303 11.52 34.33 1.49
C GLU A 303 10.53 33.73 0.47
N ARG A 304 9.43 33.16 0.95
CA ARG A 304 8.34 32.63 0.11
C ARG A 304 7.39 33.76 -0.30
N PRO A 305 6.57 33.55 -1.36
CA PRO A 305 5.44 34.42 -1.64
C PRO A 305 4.57 34.60 -0.39
N THR A 306 4.10 35.83 -0.17
CA THR A 306 3.36 36.20 1.04
C THR A 306 2.06 35.42 1.16
N ASP A 307 1.40 35.15 0.03
CA ASP A 307 0.15 34.42 -0.08
C ASP A 307 0.06 33.67 -1.41
N ALA A 308 -0.98 32.85 -1.56
CA ALA A 308 -1.24 32.10 -2.78
C ALA A 308 -1.55 32.99 -4.00
N GLY A 309 -1.98 34.25 -3.79
CA GLY A 309 -2.16 35.22 -4.87
C GLY A 309 -0.83 35.66 -5.48
N GLU A 310 0.15 36.00 -4.65
CA GLU A 310 1.51 36.32 -5.10
C GLU A 310 2.17 35.11 -5.79
N ALA A 311 1.95 33.89 -5.27
CA ALA A 311 2.40 32.66 -5.91
C ALA A 311 1.78 32.44 -7.31
N LEU A 312 0.48 32.72 -7.49
CA LEU A 312 -0.19 32.67 -8.80
C LEU A 312 0.36 33.71 -9.78
N GLU A 313 0.69 34.92 -9.30
CA GLU A 313 1.32 35.93 -10.15
C GLU A 313 2.73 35.50 -10.59
N LEU A 314 3.48 34.83 -9.70
CA LEU A 314 4.77 34.25 -10.04
C LEU A 314 4.63 33.13 -11.08
N LEU A 315 3.67 32.23 -10.88
CA LEU A 315 3.36 31.15 -11.82
C LEU A 315 3.00 31.69 -13.22
N ALA A 316 2.12 32.70 -13.29
CA ALA A 316 1.75 33.32 -14.56
C ALA A 316 2.94 33.94 -15.29
N ARG A 317 3.92 34.52 -14.56
CA ARG A 317 5.17 35.03 -15.17
C ARG A 317 6.02 33.91 -15.75
N VAL A 318 6.11 32.77 -15.05
CA VAL A 318 6.83 31.58 -15.50
C VAL A 318 6.19 31.03 -16.77
N GLU A 319 4.86 30.85 -16.78
CA GLU A 319 4.13 30.35 -17.95
C GLU A 319 4.32 31.23 -19.19
N ILE A 320 4.27 32.56 -19.05
CA ILE A 320 4.50 33.51 -20.16
C ILE A 320 5.95 33.42 -20.68
N GLY A 321 6.91 33.12 -19.81
CA GLY A 321 8.33 33.02 -20.15
C GLY A 321 8.72 31.73 -20.87
N LEU A 322 7.88 30.69 -20.81
CA LEU A 322 8.20 29.35 -21.31
C LEU A 322 7.73 29.14 -22.76
N PRO A 323 8.58 28.60 -23.65
CA PRO A 323 8.14 28.16 -24.97
C PRO A 323 7.13 27.00 -24.89
N GLU A 324 6.16 26.97 -25.81
CA GLU A 324 5.16 25.88 -25.93
C GLU A 324 5.79 24.49 -26.07
N GLU A 325 6.96 24.40 -26.72
CA GLU A 325 7.72 23.15 -26.85
C GLU A 325 8.16 22.59 -25.49
N ILE A 326 8.44 23.46 -24.52
CA ILE A 326 8.80 23.04 -23.16
C ILE A 326 7.56 22.60 -22.38
N LEU A 327 6.42 23.30 -22.55
CA LEU A 327 5.17 22.98 -21.85
C LEU A 327 4.66 21.57 -22.17
N THR A 328 4.91 21.08 -23.38
CA THR A 328 4.50 19.73 -23.81
C THR A 328 5.50 18.64 -23.44
N ARG A 329 6.66 18.99 -22.90
CA ARG A 329 7.74 18.05 -22.56
C ARG A 329 7.59 17.51 -21.13
N ARG A 330 7.95 16.25 -20.92
CA ARG A 330 7.99 15.56 -19.62
C ARG A 330 9.31 14.83 -19.41
N ALA A 331 9.64 14.48 -18.17
CA ALA A 331 10.82 13.69 -17.85
C ALA A 331 10.61 12.20 -18.21
N ASP A 332 11.67 11.52 -18.63
CA ASP A 332 11.63 10.09 -18.98
C ASP A 332 11.69 9.23 -17.70
N VAL A 333 10.56 9.14 -16.99
CA VAL A 333 10.39 8.35 -15.76
C VAL A 333 9.43 7.20 -16.03
N ALA A 334 9.82 5.98 -15.66
CA ALA A 334 8.98 4.81 -15.85
C ALA A 334 7.74 4.85 -14.91
N PRO A 335 6.54 4.48 -15.40
CA PRO A 335 5.36 4.34 -14.57
C PRO A 335 5.59 3.39 -13.38
N LYS A 336 5.11 3.78 -12.20
CA LYS A 336 5.06 2.96 -10.99
C LYS A 336 3.72 2.19 -11.00
N VAL A 337 3.61 1.10 -11.76
CA VAL A 337 2.34 0.33 -11.88
C VAL A 337 1.93 -0.26 -10.52
N ALA A 338 0.65 -0.07 -10.17
CA ALA A 338 0.03 -0.45 -8.91
C ALA A 338 -0.06 -1.97 -8.70
N SER A 339 0.48 -2.45 -7.57
CA SER A 339 0.03 -3.70 -6.97
C SER A 339 -1.32 -3.44 -6.29
N SER A 340 -2.40 -3.94 -6.89
CA SER A 340 -3.73 -3.96 -6.27
C SER A 340 -3.95 -5.31 -5.57
N ALA A 341 -3.61 -5.40 -4.29
CA ALA A 341 -4.20 -6.34 -3.33
C ALA A 341 -3.89 -5.82 -1.92
N GLY A 342 -4.95 -5.64 -1.12
CA GLY A 342 -4.93 -4.83 0.09
C GLY A 342 -4.02 -5.36 1.21
N GLU A 343 -3.23 -4.46 1.78
CA GLU A 343 -2.68 -4.63 3.12
C GLU A 343 -3.72 -4.13 4.14
N THR A 344 -4.58 -5.06 4.52
CA THR A 344 -5.38 -4.97 5.74
C THR A 344 -4.44 -5.36 6.89
N ALA A 345 -3.75 -4.39 7.48
CA ALA A 345 -3.00 -4.63 8.72
C ALA A 345 -3.97 -4.50 9.91
N THR A 346 -4.55 -5.63 10.31
CA THR A 346 -5.21 -5.83 11.61
C THR A 346 -4.17 -5.86 12.72
N TRP A 347 -4.39 -5.16 13.85
CA TRP A 347 -3.88 -5.61 15.16
C TRP A 347 -4.85 -5.28 16.30
N GLU A 348 -5.12 -6.32 17.08
CA GLU A 348 -5.96 -6.39 18.28
C GLU A 348 -5.26 -5.88 19.56
N HIS A 349 -6.08 -5.75 20.61
CA HIS A 349 -5.90 -5.16 21.93
C HIS A 349 -4.80 -5.71 22.86
N LEU A 350 -4.41 -4.86 23.83
CA LEU A 350 -4.44 -5.03 25.33
C LEU A 350 -3.24 -4.23 25.92
N GLY A 351 -3.27 -3.41 26.97
CA GLY A 351 -4.18 -2.96 28.04
C GLY A 351 -3.34 -1.95 28.88
N VAL A 352 -3.81 -0.88 29.53
CA VAL A 352 -4.65 -0.75 30.74
C VAL A 352 -4.04 0.42 31.57
N THR A 353 -4.82 1.51 31.68
CA THR A 353 -5.01 2.47 32.81
C THR A 353 -3.84 3.04 33.63
N SER A 354 -3.85 4.38 33.81
CA SER A 354 -4.24 5.02 35.09
C SER A 354 -4.48 6.54 34.90
N SER A 355 -5.06 7.18 35.90
CA SER A 355 -6.15 8.16 35.80
C SER A 355 -5.97 9.46 36.61
N LEU A 356 -6.73 10.51 36.19
CA LEU A 356 -7.31 11.64 36.96
C LEU A 356 -6.40 12.84 37.37
N PRO A 357 -6.95 14.04 37.72
CA PRO A 357 -7.87 14.95 36.99
C PRO A 357 -7.48 16.47 37.13
N PRO A 358 -8.25 17.42 36.55
CA PRO A 358 -7.86 18.84 36.42
C PRO A 358 -8.60 19.81 37.36
N ASN A 359 -8.05 21.02 37.55
CA ASN A 359 -8.74 22.22 38.04
C ASN A 359 -8.11 23.44 37.32
N GLY A 360 -8.79 24.50 36.87
CA GLY A 360 -10.14 24.97 37.15
C GLY A 360 -10.13 26.50 37.39
N HIS A 361 -10.33 27.26 36.31
CA HIS A 361 -10.94 28.59 36.13
C HIS A 361 -10.65 29.85 36.99
N SER A 362 -10.53 30.95 36.22
CA SER A 362 -10.74 32.39 36.49
C SER A 362 -12.01 32.80 37.23
N THR A 363 -12.00 34.01 37.84
CA THR A 363 -12.96 35.15 37.66
C THR A 363 -12.63 36.30 38.65
N SER A 364 -12.36 37.54 38.22
CA SER A 364 -13.25 38.69 37.91
C SER A 364 -13.74 39.55 39.11
N ARG A 365 -13.44 40.87 39.03
CA ARG A 365 -14.27 42.09 39.33
C ARG A 365 -14.80 42.29 40.79
N THR A 366 -15.06 43.47 41.38
CA THR A 366 -15.28 44.87 40.95
C THR A 366 -15.49 45.76 42.21
N VAL A 367 -14.94 47.00 42.19
CA VAL A 367 -15.44 48.33 42.68
C VAL A 367 -16.03 48.51 44.10
N VAL A 368 -15.50 49.49 44.85
CA VAL A 368 -16.27 50.63 45.44
C VAL A 368 -15.38 51.89 45.52
N GLN A 369 -15.98 53.01 45.11
CA GLN A 369 -15.49 54.39 45.09
C GLN A 369 -16.11 55.16 46.28
N ALA A 370 -15.39 56.13 46.86
CA ALA A 370 -16.01 57.31 47.49
C ALA A 370 -15.00 58.46 47.60
N ALA A 371 -15.41 59.62 47.12
CA ALA A 371 -14.68 60.88 47.09
C ALA A 371 -14.93 61.74 48.34
N GLY A 372 -14.06 62.73 48.60
CA GLY A 372 -14.51 63.98 49.22
C GLY A 372 -13.54 64.81 50.06
N VAL A 373 -13.09 65.92 49.45
CA VAL A 373 -13.02 67.30 50.00
C VAL A 373 -11.74 67.79 50.72
N GLN A 374 -11.43 69.04 50.34
CA GLN A 374 -10.32 69.96 50.56
C GLN A 374 -10.17 70.48 52.01
N GLY A 375 -8.99 71.05 52.31
CA GLY A 375 -8.83 71.99 53.42
C GLY A 375 -7.37 72.39 53.69
N ALA A 376 -7.04 73.65 53.46
CA ALA A 376 -5.69 74.20 53.52
C ALA A 376 -5.28 74.71 54.93
N MET A 377 -3.95 74.76 55.11
CA MET A 377 -3.17 75.85 55.74
C MET A 377 -2.92 75.89 57.27
N HIS A 378 -1.68 76.29 57.58
CA HIS A 378 -1.08 76.84 58.82
C HIS A 378 -0.32 75.92 59.81
N SER A 379 1.01 76.04 59.73
CA SER A 379 2.03 75.89 60.78
C SER A 379 1.85 76.94 61.90
N PRO A 380 2.42 76.82 63.13
CA PRO A 380 3.88 76.79 63.35
C PRO A 380 4.44 76.04 64.61
N LYS A 381 5.77 75.81 64.58
CA LYS A 381 6.83 75.81 65.65
C LYS A 381 6.45 75.38 67.10
N LYS A 382 7.23 74.62 67.90
CA LYS A 382 8.70 74.44 68.03
C LYS A 382 8.96 73.33 69.08
N ASN A 383 10.03 72.52 68.91
CA ASN A 383 10.93 71.86 69.90
C ASN A 383 10.32 71.12 71.11
N ARG A 384 10.75 69.91 71.50
CA ARG A 384 12.15 69.54 71.83
C ARG A 384 12.22 68.02 72.14
N ARG A 385 13.13 67.33 71.46
CA ARG A 385 14.02 66.23 71.92
C ARG A 385 13.52 65.27 73.03
N SER A 386 13.33 64.00 72.65
CA SER A 386 13.91 62.80 73.32
C SER A 386 13.14 61.52 72.95
N PHE A 387 13.10 61.12 71.68
CA PHE A 387 12.55 59.77 71.33
C PHE A 387 13.12 59.12 70.05
N ILE A 388 14.08 59.76 69.37
CA ILE A 388 14.62 59.27 68.08
C ILE A 388 15.57 58.07 68.24
N GLY A 389 16.21 57.90 69.40
CA GLY A 389 17.14 56.79 69.63
C GLY A 389 16.45 55.42 69.72
N LYS A 390 15.23 55.35 70.29
CA LYS A 390 14.49 54.08 70.43
C LYS A 390 13.77 53.67 69.14
N PHE A 391 13.32 54.64 68.34
CA PHE A 391 12.65 54.37 67.07
C PHE A 391 13.63 53.95 65.97
N LEU A 392 14.84 54.54 65.93
CA LEU A 392 15.91 54.10 65.02
C LEU A 392 16.45 52.71 65.36
N ALA A 393 16.55 52.36 66.66
CA ALA A 393 16.99 51.02 67.07
C ALA A 393 15.97 49.93 66.70
N ILE A 394 14.66 50.20 66.82
CA ILE A 394 13.60 49.27 66.41
C ILE A 394 13.57 49.12 64.88
N ILE A 395 13.70 50.21 64.11
CA ILE A 395 13.77 50.14 62.65
C ILE A 395 15.04 49.39 62.19
N ALA A 396 16.18 49.61 62.83
CA ALA A 396 17.41 48.88 62.53
C ALA A 396 17.27 47.38 62.87
N PHE A 397 16.62 47.03 63.98
CA PHE A 397 16.38 45.65 64.37
C PHE A 397 15.38 44.95 63.42
N VAL A 398 14.31 45.62 63.01
CA VAL A 398 13.36 45.11 62.01
C VAL A 398 14.01 45.01 60.63
N ALA A 399 14.91 45.92 60.27
CA ALA A 399 15.69 45.85 59.02
C ALA A 399 16.72 44.71 59.04
N ILE A 400 17.33 44.41 60.19
CA ILE A 400 18.23 43.25 60.34
C ILE A 400 17.43 41.95 60.32
N ILE A 401 16.28 41.86 60.99
CA ILE A 401 15.41 40.67 60.92
C ILE A 401 14.81 40.51 59.52
N GLY A 402 14.40 41.59 58.87
CA GLY A 402 13.94 41.60 57.48
C GLY A 402 15.07 41.28 56.50
N GLY A 403 16.30 41.67 56.80
CA GLY A 403 17.50 41.33 56.03
C GLY A 403 17.92 39.88 56.19
N VAL A 404 17.90 39.33 57.41
CA VAL A 404 18.18 37.91 57.70
C VAL A 404 17.04 37.02 57.21
N GLY A 405 15.79 37.42 57.42
CA GLY A 405 14.61 36.73 56.91
C GLY A 405 14.49 36.81 55.39
N GLY A 406 14.83 37.95 54.80
CA GLY A 406 14.93 38.12 53.35
C GLY A 406 16.10 37.35 52.74
N TRP A 407 17.25 37.29 53.41
CA TRP A 407 18.41 36.47 53.00
C TRP A 407 18.11 34.97 53.13
N TRP A 408 17.45 34.55 54.21
CA TRP A 408 17.01 33.17 54.41
C TRP A 408 15.92 32.78 53.40
N TRP A 409 14.93 33.64 53.16
CA TRP A 409 13.92 33.43 52.11
C TRP A 409 14.55 33.37 50.72
N TRP A 410 15.52 34.23 50.40
CA TRP A 410 16.24 34.24 49.11
C TRP A 410 17.00 32.93 48.85
N ASN A 411 17.60 32.35 49.89
CA ASN A 411 18.46 31.15 49.78
C ASN A 411 17.69 29.83 49.92
N GLU A 412 16.50 29.85 50.54
CA GLU A 412 15.69 28.66 50.80
C GLU A 412 14.48 28.55 49.85
N TYR A 413 13.87 29.66 49.45
CA TYR A 413 12.67 29.70 48.60
C TYR A 413 12.76 30.67 47.40
N GLY A 414 13.80 31.51 47.34
CA GLY A 414 14.01 32.52 46.30
C GLY A 414 15.00 32.11 45.20
N PRO A 415 15.41 33.03 44.32
CA PRO A 415 16.21 32.73 43.12
C PRO A 415 17.56 32.05 43.38
N GLY A 416 18.06 32.06 44.63
CA GLY A 416 19.32 31.42 45.02
C GLY A 416 19.22 29.93 45.37
N SER A 417 18.02 29.34 45.42
CA SER A 417 17.83 27.91 45.71
C SER A 417 17.85 26.99 44.47
N TYR A 418 17.98 27.58 43.28
CA TYR A 418 18.05 26.88 42.00
C TYR A 418 19.50 26.80 41.51
N LEU A 419 19.91 25.59 41.14
CA LEU A 419 21.17 25.29 40.47
C LEU A 419 20.89 25.14 38.96
N THR A 420 21.89 25.43 38.13
CA THR A 420 21.82 25.07 36.71
C THR A 420 22.19 23.60 36.55
N MET A 421 21.31 22.82 35.94
CA MET A 421 21.53 21.40 35.69
C MET A 421 22.76 21.20 34.78
N PRO A 422 23.76 20.38 35.17
CA PRO A 422 24.88 20.07 34.29
C PRO A 422 24.42 19.29 33.05
N GLN A 423 25.20 19.31 31.99
CA GLN A 423 24.91 18.52 30.79
C GLN A 423 25.10 17.03 31.09
N THR A 424 24.02 16.26 30.94
CA THR A 424 23.92 14.84 31.32
C THR A 424 23.86 13.90 30.10
N ALA A 425 23.11 14.27 29.06
CA ALA A 425 22.94 13.47 27.85
C ALA A 425 24.28 13.20 27.14
N GLY A 426 24.47 11.97 26.66
CA GLY A 426 25.67 11.56 25.93
C GLY A 426 26.91 11.31 26.80
N ARG A 427 26.80 11.41 28.14
CA ARG A 427 27.88 11.12 29.09
C ARG A 427 27.66 9.78 29.79
N SER A 428 28.75 9.21 30.33
CA SER A 428 28.67 7.98 31.12
C SER A 428 27.76 8.15 32.34
N SER A 429 26.85 7.20 32.57
CA SER A 429 25.93 7.23 33.71
C SER A 429 26.65 7.35 35.05
N GLN A 430 27.81 6.71 35.19
CA GLN A 430 28.61 6.76 36.40
C GLN A 430 29.25 8.13 36.64
N ALA A 431 29.72 8.79 35.56
CA ALA A 431 30.25 10.14 35.64
C ALA A 431 29.14 11.15 36.01
N VAL A 432 27.98 11.06 35.35
CA VAL A 432 26.82 11.93 35.61
C VAL A 432 26.32 11.78 37.04
N LYS A 433 26.16 10.55 37.55
CA LYS A 433 25.76 10.31 38.94
C LYS A 433 26.73 10.92 39.95
N SER A 434 28.04 10.77 39.70
CA SER A 434 29.06 11.33 40.60
C SER A 434 29.02 12.87 40.64
N GLU A 435 28.73 13.51 39.51
CA GLU A 435 28.63 14.96 39.37
C GLU A 435 27.35 15.50 40.03
N LEU A 436 26.21 14.85 39.83
CA LEU A 436 24.95 15.21 40.48
C LEU A 436 25.00 15.01 42.00
N ALA A 437 25.65 13.94 42.47
CA ALA A 437 25.88 13.72 43.89
C ALA A 437 26.81 14.78 44.50
N ALA A 438 27.83 15.25 43.77
CA ALA A 438 28.69 16.35 44.21
C ALA A 438 27.95 17.69 44.33
N LEU A 439 26.87 17.88 43.57
CA LEU A 439 25.97 19.03 43.64
C LEU A 439 24.88 18.89 44.71
N GLY A 440 24.81 17.75 45.41
CA GLY A 440 23.82 17.48 46.45
C GLY A 440 22.42 17.12 45.94
N LEU A 441 22.28 16.83 44.64
CA LEU A 441 21.01 16.43 44.02
C LEU A 441 20.75 14.93 44.22
N GLY A 442 19.51 14.56 44.52
CA GLY A 442 19.10 13.15 44.55
C GLY A 442 19.01 12.59 43.12
N VAL A 443 19.28 11.30 42.92
CA VAL A 443 19.23 10.65 41.60
C VAL A 443 18.30 9.45 41.63
N ILE A 444 17.32 9.42 40.73
CA ILE A 444 16.48 8.27 40.41
C ILE A 444 17.00 7.68 39.10
N GLU A 445 17.41 6.42 39.12
CA GLU A 445 17.91 5.72 37.93
C GLU A 445 16.79 4.98 37.21
N GLU A 446 16.70 5.21 35.91
CA GLU A 446 15.89 4.42 34.99
C GLU A 446 16.74 3.90 33.85
N GLU A 447 16.35 2.77 33.28
CA GLU A 447 17.05 2.14 32.17
C GLU A 447 16.10 1.97 31.00
N ALA A 448 16.54 2.34 29.80
CA ALA A 448 15.79 2.18 28.56
C ALA A 448 16.69 1.67 27.43
N PHE A 449 16.14 0.93 26.47
CA PHE A 449 16.86 0.56 25.26
C PHE A 449 16.99 1.76 24.32
N SER A 450 18.10 1.84 23.60
CA SER A 450 18.34 2.88 22.61
C SER A 450 19.20 2.34 21.49
N ASP A 451 18.73 2.53 20.26
CA ASP A 451 19.43 2.07 19.06
C ASP A 451 20.62 2.96 18.69
N THR A 452 20.68 4.17 19.25
CA THR A 452 21.67 5.21 18.95
C THR A 452 22.66 5.45 20.08
N VAL A 453 22.28 5.13 21.32
CA VAL A 453 23.10 5.39 22.51
C VAL A 453 23.66 4.07 23.05
N GLN A 454 24.99 3.98 23.16
CA GLN A 454 25.65 2.80 23.70
C GLN A 454 25.22 2.51 25.15
N SER A 455 25.18 1.22 25.50
CA SER A 455 24.90 0.77 26.87
C SER A 455 25.79 1.47 27.90
N GLY A 456 25.19 1.96 28.99
CA GLY A 456 25.88 2.68 30.07
C GLY A 456 26.05 4.19 29.86
N ILE A 457 25.53 4.74 28.76
CA ILE A 457 25.49 6.19 28.49
C ILE A 457 24.10 6.74 28.80
N VAL A 458 24.03 7.95 29.36
CA VAL A 458 22.77 8.64 29.67
C VAL A 458 22.08 9.09 28.39
N ILE A 459 20.83 8.67 28.21
CA ILE A 459 19.94 9.09 27.11
C ILE A 459 19.40 10.49 27.40
N SER A 460 18.82 10.67 28.59
CA SER A 460 18.21 11.92 29.02
C SER A 460 18.18 12.03 30.55
N SER A 461 17.90 13.24 31.04
CA SER A 461 17.58 13.47 32.46
C SER A 461 16.42 14.42 32.61
N ASP A 462 15.63 14.28 33.67
CA ASP A 462 14.58 15.23 34.02
C ASP A 462 14.88 15.82 35.41
N PRO A 463 15.13 17.14 35.52
CA PRO A 463 15.18 18.15 34.44
C PRO A 463 16.35 17.97 33.45
N ASP A 464 16.18 18.50 32.24
CA ASP A 464 17.21 18.47 31.18
C ASP A 464 18.43 19.36 31.50
N GLY A 465 19.57 19.04 30.89
CA GLY A 465 20.81 19.81 31.02
C GLY A 465 20.62 21.29 30.65
N GLY A 466 21.06 22.18 31.53
CA GLY A 466 20.91 23.64 31.39
C GLY A 466 19.64 24.22 32.01
N GLN A 467 18.66 23.40 32.41
CA GLN A 467 17.46 23.86 33.11
C GLN A 467 17.74 24.17 34.60
N PRO A 468 16.94 25.06 35.23
CA PRO A 468 17.05 25.31 36.66
C PRO A 468 16.46 24.14 37.46
N VAL A 469 17.27 23.56 38.36
CA VAL A 469 16.89 22.48 39.26
C VAL A 469 17.01 22.94 40.71
N HIS A 470 16.02 22.65 41.54
CA HIS A 470 16.07 23.02 42.95
C HIS A 470 17.12 22.16 43.68
N LYS A 471 17.91 22.76 44.59
CA LYS A 471 19.01 22.09 45.31
C LYS A 471 18.64 20.80 46.08
N ASN A 472 17.36 20.60 46.38
CA ASN A 472 16.82 19.41 47.07
C ASN A 472 15.95 18.52 46.16
N ALA A 473 15.96 18.77 44.85
CA ALA A 473 15.18 17.98 43.90
C ALA A 473 15.87 16.64 43.61
N GLU A 474 15.06 15.66 43.24
CA GLU A 474 15.52 14.40 42.70
C GLU A 474 15.50 14.50 41.17
N VAL A 475 16.64 14.20 40.56
CA VAL A 475 16.83 14.15 39.11
C VAL A 475 16.62 12.72 38.66
N ARG A 476 15.73 12.52 37.69
CA ARG A 476 15.58 11.23 37.00
C ARG A 476 16.60 11.14 35.88
N VAL A 477 17.41 10.08 35.85
CA VAL A 477 18.44 9.86 34.84
C VAL A 477 18.15 8.55 34.13
N THR A 478 17.90 8.63 32.83
CA THR A 478 17.61 7.47 31.98
C THR A 478 18.90 7.00 31.29
N THR A 479 19.37 5.80 31.62
CA THR A 479 20.59 5.21 31.06
C THR A 479 20.24 4.21 29.96
N SER A 480 21.02 4.22 28.87
CA SER A 480 20.86 3.27 27.79
C SER A 480 21.29 1.86 28.19
N LYS A 481 20.49 0.87 27.80
CA LYS A 481 20.84 -0.56 27.80
C LYS A 481 21.55 -1.00 26.52
N GLY A 482 21.64 -0.13 25.51
CA GLY A 482 22.05 -0.45 24.14
C GLY A 482 20.85 -0.83 23.28
N ILE A 483 21.13 -1.40 22.10
CA ILE A 483 20.14 -1.90 21.14
C ILE A 483 19.35 -3.04 21.80
N ASP A 484 18.02 -3.04 21.64
CA ASP A 484 17.19 -4.16 22.09
C ASP A 484 17.46 -5.38 21.18
N MET A 485 18.08 -6.42 21.74
CA MET A 485 18.44 -7.63 21.02
C MET A 485 17.37 -8.71 21.24
N ARG A 486 16.75 -9.17 20.15
CA ARG A 486 15.75 -10.23 20.12
C ARG A 486 16.35 -11.53 19.60
N SER A 487 15.72 -12.65 19.94
CA SER A 487 16.14 -13.97 19.47
C SER A 487 15.25 -14.41 18.31
N VAL A 488 15.87 -14.90 17.24
CA VAL A 488 15.18 -15.39 16.04
C VAL A 488 14.40 -16.66 16.38
N PRO A 489 13.06 -16.68 16.21
CA PRO A 489 12.27 -17.90 16.38
C PRO A 489 12.54 -18.91 15.26
N ASP A 490 12.28 -20.20 15.53
CA ASP A 490 12.27 -21.24 14.51
C ASP A 490 10.95 -21.22 13.74
N LEU A 491 11.02 -20.80 12.48
CA LEU A 491 9.91 -20.66 11.55
C LEU A 491 9.83 -21.83 10.57
N VAL A 492 10.87 -22.67 10.47
CA VAL A 492 10.91 -23.78 9.50
C VAL A 492 9.85 -24.82 9.86
N GLY A 493 9.10 -25.27 8.85
CA GLY A 493 8.00 -26.22 9.06
C GLY A 493 6.71 -25.63 9.66
N LYS A 494 6.67 -24.31 9.88
CA LYS A 494 5.44 -23.60 10.31
C LYS A 494 4.59 -23.20 9.11
N ASN A 495 3.30 -22.99 9.36
CA ASN A 495 2.40 -22.42 8.36
C ASN A 495 2.44 -20.89 8.37
N LYS A 496 1.94 -20.26 7.30
CA LYS A 496 1.94 -18.80 7.16
C LYS A 496 1.33 -18.04 8.35
N SER A 497 0.23 -18.52 8.93
CA SER A 497 -0.42 -17.87 10.08
C SER A 497 0.38 -17.97 11.38
N GLU A 498 1.14 -19.05 11.55
CA GLU A 498 2.01 -19.25 12.72
C GLU A 498 3.26 -18.37 12.65
N ILE A 499 3.77 -18.08 11.45
CA ILE A 499 4.93 -17.20 11.25
C ILE A 499 4.68 -15.82 11.83
N GLU A 500 3.56 -15.19 11.44
CA GLU A 500 3.21 -13.85 11.89
C GLU A 500 3.09 -13.80 13.41
N THR A 501 2.44 -14.79 14.01
CA THR A 501 2.28 -14.90 15.46
C THR A 501 3.63 -15.06 16.17
N LEU A 502 4.49 -15.97 15.69
CA LEU A 502 5.80 -16.23 16.29
C LEU A 502 6.74 -15.03 16.20
N LEU A 503 6.71 -14.30 15.09
CA LEU A 503 7.52 -13.11 14.89
C LEU A 503 7.03 -11.93 15.75
N ILE A 504 5.72 -11.76 15.89
CA ILE A 504 5.13 -10.73 16.75
C ILE A 504 5.42 -11.02 18.22
N ASP A 505 5.28 -12.28 18.66
CA ASP A 505 5.61 -12.70 20.01
C ASP A 505 7.11 -12.50 20.32
N ALA A 506 7.98 -12.71 19.32
CA ALA A 506 9.41 -12.41 19.43
C ALA A 506 9.73 -10.89 19.41
N GLY A 507 8.78 -10.06 18.96
CA GLY A 507 8.97 -8.63 18.74
C GLY A 507 9.88 -8.31 17.56
N LEU A 508 9.79 -9.12 16.50
CA LEU A 508 10.56 -9.01 15.26
C LEU A 508 9.64 -8.74 14.08
N ALA A 509 10.15 -8.02 13.07
CA ALA A 509 9.38 -7.70 11.87
C ALA A 509 9.46 -8.83 10.83
N VAL A 510 8.32 -9.12 10.18
CA VAL A 510 8.27 -9.99 9.01
C VAL A 510 8.95 -9.30 7.85
N GLY A 511 9.90 -9.99 7.22
CA GLY A 511 10.55 -9.57 5.99
C GLY A 511 9.74 -9.96 4.75
N THR A 512 10.46 -10.28 3.68
CA THR A 512 9.89 -10.75 2.42
C THR A 512 9.49 -12.21 2.53
N ILE A 513 8.26 -12.53 2.13
CA ILE A 513 7.79 -13.90 1.97
C ILE A 513 7.96 -14.30 0.51
N ASN A 514 8.98 -15.10 0.22
CA ASN A 514 9.20 -15.69 -1.09
C ASN A 514 8.47 -17.03 -1.17
N GLU A 515 8.11 -17.45 -2.38
CA GLU A 515 7.41 -18.71 -2.59
C GLU A 515 8.12 -19.58 -3.64
N GLU A 516 8.45 -20.81 -3.28
CA GLU A 516 9.16 -21.77 -4.15
C GLU A 516 8.44 -23.12 -4.19
N TYR A 517 8.56 -23.85 -5.31
CA TYR A 517 8.06 -25.21 -5.38
C TYR A 517 8.99 -26.16 -4.61
N SER A 518 8.40 -27.10 -3.88
CA SER A 518 9.14 -28.12 -3.12
C SER A 518 8.50 -29.48 -3.28
N GLU A 519 9.32 -30.49 -3.57
CA GLU A 519 8.87 -31.88 -3.65
C GLU A 519 8.69 -32.53 -2.27
N GLU A 520 9.31 -31.97 -1.23
CA GLU A 520 9.34 -32.54 0.13
C GLU A 520 8.43 -31.79 1.10
N VAL A 521 8.29 -30.48 0.92
CA VAL A 521 7.55 -29.61 1.84
C VAL A 521 6.15 -29.36 1.32
N ALA A 522 5.15 -29.66 2.15
CA ALA A 522 3.74 -29.44 1.82
C ALA A 522 3.46 -27.96 1.51
N LYS A 523 2.43 -27.71 0.69
CA LYS A 523 2.00 -26.35 0.34
C LYS A 523 1.71 -25.52 1.60
N ASP A 524 2.06 -24.24 1.55
CA ASP A 524 1.84 -23.22 2.59
C ASP A 524 2.67 -23.42 3.88
N ILE A 525 3.73 -24.24 3.80
CA ILE A 525 4.70 -24.48 4.88
C ILE A 525 6.05 -23.84 4.55
N VAL A 526 6.72 -23.28 5.55
CA VAL A 526 8.07 -22.68 5.41
C VAL A 526 9.12 -23.74 5.09
N ILE A 527 9.84 -23.50 4.00
CA ILE A 527 11.00 -24.27 3.54
C ILE A 527 12.27 -23.81 4.27
N SER A 528 12.49 -22.49 4.33
CA SER A 528 13.69 -21.89 4.91
C SER A 528 13.43 -20.47 5.41
N GLN A 529 14.33 -20.00 6.29
CA GLN A 529 14.36 -18.65 6.83
C GLN A 529 15.75 -18.04 6.59
N SER A 530 15.84 -16.71 6.50
CA SER A 530 17.09 -16.00 6.17
C SER A 530 18.14 -16.04 7.28
N LEU A 531 17.72 -16.21 8.54
CA LEU A 531 18.57 -16.19 9.72
C LEU A 531 18.35 -17.45 10.55
N ASP A 532 19.41 -18.02 11.09
CA ASP A 532 19.31 -19.23 11.90
C ASP A 532 18.51 -19.00 13.19
N PRO A 533 17.71 -19.98 13.65
CA PRO A 533 16.99 -19.89 14.91
C PRO A 533 17.95 -19.68 16.08
N ASP A 534 17.43 -19.07 17.16
CA ASP A 534 18.15 -18.68 18.39
C ASP A 534 19.24 -17.60 18.20
N THR A 535 19.48 -17.12 16.97
CA THR A 535 20.42 -16.02 16.72
C THR A 535 19.92 -14.73 17.39
N SER A 536 20.82 -14.01 18.06
CA SER A 536 20.49 -12.73 18.68
C SER A 536 20.71 -11.60 17.69
N ILE A 537 19.64 -10.88 17.35
CA ILE A 537 19.62 -9.80 16.36
C ILE A 537 18.95 -8.54 16.93
N PRO A 538 19.27 -7.35 16.40
CA PRO A 538 18.52 -6.13 16.71
C PRO A 538 17.01 -6.30 16.45
N HIS A 539 16.17 -5.69 17.29
CA HIS A 539 14.71 -5.77 17.20
C HIS A 539 14.12 -5.27 15.86
N ASP A 540 14.83 -4.40 15.15
CA ASP A 540 14.42 -3.83 13.85
C ASP A 540 14.81 -4.69 12.64
N THR A 541 15.53 -5.79 12.86
CA THR A 541 15.98 -6.68 11.80
C THR A 541 14.82 -7.51 11.26
N LYS A 542 14.66 -7.51 9.94
CA LYS A 542 13.61 -8.26 9.24
C LYS A 542 14.06 -9.70 8.97
N ILE A 543 13.14 -10.65 9.13
CA ILE A 543 13.37 -12.07 8.80
C ILE A 543 12.60 -12.42 7.53
N ASP A 544 13.33 -12.76 6.47
CA ASP A 544 12.75 -13.23 5.23
C ASP A 544 12.50 -14.75 5.32
N VAL A 545 11.42 -15.22 4.72
CA VAL A 545 11.04 -16.64 4.72
C VAL A 545 10.70 -17.11 3.32
N VAL A 546 10.99 -18.38 3.03
CA VAL A 546 10.59 -19.05 1.79
C VAL A 546 9.50 -20.06 2.12
N VAL A 547 8.34 -19.92 1.51
CA VAL A 547 7.15 -20.78 1.71
C VAL A 547 6.96 -21.69 0.50
N SER A 548 6.55 -22.93 0.76
CA SER A 548 6.30 -23.93 -0.28
C SER A 548 5.01 -23.66 -1.05
N LYS A 549 5.09 -23.62 -2.38
CA LYS A 549 3.93 -23.70 -3.30
C LYS A 549 3.39 -25.13 -3.43
N GLY A 550 4.01 -26.09 -2.76
CA GLY A 550 3.83 -27.52 -2.98
C GLY A 550 4.69 -28.03 -4.15
N ARG A 551 4.39 -29.26 -4.58
CA ARG A 551 5.07 -29.91 -5.72
C ARG A 551 4.78 -29.15 -7.01
N GLU A 552 5.76 -29.06 -7.91
CA GLU A 552 5.61 -28.30 -9.16
C GLU A 552 4.61 -29.01 -10.09
N PRO A 553 3.50 -28.36 -10.48
CA PRO A 553 2.52 -28.97 -11.37
C PRO A 553 3.05 -28.98 -12.81
N LEU A 554 3.22 -30.18 -13.37
CA LEU A 554 3.62 -30.41 -14.75
C LEU A 554 2.40 -30.82 -15.56
N THR A 555 2.22 -30.21 -16.73
CA THR A 555 1.09 -30.55 -17.62
C THR A 555 1.52 -31.56 -18.66
N VAL A 556 0.77 -32.65 -18.78
CA VAL A 556 1.04 -33.69 -19.77
C VAL A 556 0.78 -33.14 -21.18
N PRO A 557 1.78 -33.16 -22.09
CA PRO A 557 1.61 -32.68 -23.46
C PRO A 557 0.76 -33.64 -24.31
N ASP A 558 0.27 -33.15 -25.45
CA ASP A 558 -0.35 -33.99 -26.47
C ASP A 558 0.74 -34.73 -27.27
N LEU A 559 0.71 -36.06 -27.18
CA LEU A 559 1.71 -36.93 -27.80
C LEU A 559 1.23 -37.53 -29.12
N MET A 560 -0.05 -37.38 -29.48
CA MET A 560 -0.69 -38.12 -30.58
C MET A 560 -0.09 -37.82 -31.96
N ALA A 561 0.53 -36.65 -32.12
CA ALA A 561 1.18 -36.23 -33.37
C ALA A 561 2.69 -36.59 -33.43
N MET A 562 3.25 -37.19 -32.39
CA MET A 562 4.68 -37.43 -32.24
C MET A 562 5.08 -38.87 -32.58
N SER A 563 6.36 -39.09 -32.86
CA SER A 563 6.95 -40.43 -32.88
C SER A 563 7.14 -40.94 -31.45
N SER A 564 7.27 -42.26 -31.23
CA SER A 564 7.55 -42.82 -29.90
C SER A 564 8.81 -42.25 -29.26
N ALA A 565 9.85 -41.98 -30.06
CA ALA A 565 11.11 -41.43 -29.57
C ALA A 565 10.96 -39.96 -29.14
N ASP A 566 10.25 -39.15 -29.95
CA ASP A 566 10.00 -37.75 -29.63
C ASP A 566 9.06 -37.60 -28.44
N ALA A 567 8.04 -38.47 -28.34
CA ALA A 567 7.12 -38.51 -27.21
C ALA A 567 7.85 -38.85 -25.91
N GLN A 568 8.74 -39.85 -25.92
CA GLN A 568 9.56 -40.20 -24.77
C GLN A 568 10.45 -39.02 -24.35
N ALA A 569 11.16 -38.41 -25.31
CA ALA A 569 12.03 -37.27 -25.05
C ALA A 569 11.26 -36.07 -24.48
N ALA A 570 10.05 -35.79 -24.98
CA ALA A 570 9.20 -34.71 -24.49
C ALA A 570 8.73 -34.93 -23.05
N ILE A 571 8.38 -36.18 -22.68
CA ILE A 571 7.99 -36.55 -21.30
C ILE A 571 9.19 -36.42 -20.35
N GLU A 572 10.33 -36.99 -20.74
CA GLU A 572 11.54 -36.99 -19.91
C GLU A 572 12.13 -35.57 -19.73
N ALA A 573 11.99 -34.70 -20.73
CA ALA A 573 12.40 -33.30 -20.64
C ALA A 573 11.61 -32.52 -19.57
N LEU A 574 10.38 -32.95 -19.27
CA LEU A 574 9.57 -32.40 -18.18
C LEU A 574 9.92 -33.02 -16.81
N GLY A 575 10.81 -34.01 -16.75
CA GLY A 575 11.12 -34.73 -15.51
C GLY A 575 10.06 -35.77 -15.11
N LEU A 576 9.19 -36.14 -16.04
CA LEU A 576 8.21 -37.23 -15.91
C LEU A 576 8.82 -38.55 -16.41
N VAL A 577 8.20 -39.68 -16.07
CA VAL A 577 8.65 -41.02 -16.48
C VAL A 577 7.80 -41.54 -17.62
N ALA A 578 8.39 -41.74 -18.79
CA ALA A 578 7.71 -42.37 -19.92
C ALA A 578 7.46 -43.87 -19.67
N SER A 579 6.24 -44.34 -19.89
CA SER A 579 5.84 -45.74 -19.72
C SER A 579 5.14 -46.28 -20.97
N PRO A 580 5.88 -46.55 -22.06
CA PRO A 580 5.30 -47.05 -23.32
C PRO A 580 4.83 -48.50 -23.19
N SER A 581 3.76 -48.82 -23.92
CA SER A 581 3.31 -50.18 -24.22
C SER A 581 3.15 -50.35 -25.72
N GLU A 582 3.18 -51.58 -26.23
CA GLU A 582 3.16 -51.85 -27.68
C GLU A 582 1.93 -52.66 -28.09
N GLU A 583 1.25 -52.24 -29.16
CA GLU A 583 0.13 -52.97 -29.78
C GLU A 583 0.22 -52.97 -31.31
N TYR A 584 -0.37 -53.98 -31.96
CA TYR A 584 -0.46 -54.03 -33.42
C TYR A 584 -1.62 -53.15 -33.92
N SER A 585 -1.41 -52.42 -35.01
CA SER A 585 -2.43 -51.58 -35.66
C SER A 585 -2.32 -51.61 -37.17
N ASP A 586 -3.45 -51.81 -37.85
CA ASP A 586 -3.52 -51.78 -39.31
C ASP A 586 -3.59 -50.35 -39.89
N SER A 587 -3.96 -49.36 -39.07
CA SER A 587 -4.21 -47.98 -39.48
C SER A 587 -3.11 -47.00 -39.05
N VAL A 588 -2.31 -47.35 -38.04
CA VAL A 588 -1.25 -46.50 -37.49
C VAL A 588 0.11 -47.08 -37.85
N ALA A 589 0.98 -46.26 -38.45
CA ALA A 589 2.31 -46.67 -38.86
C ALA A 589 3.16 -47.15 -37.66
N GLU A 590 4.08 -48.09 -37.91
CA GLU A 590 5.03 -48.58 -36.91
C GLU A 590 5.84 -47.43 -36.30
N GLY A 591 5.96 -47.40 -34.97
CA GLY A 591 6.66 -46.35 -34.23
C GLY A 591 5.86 -45.07 -33.96
N SER A 592 4.63 -44.96 -34.47
CA SER A 592 3.68 -43.89 -34.12
C SER A 592 2.77 -44.30 -32.97
N LEU A 593 2.21 -43.32 -32.24
CA LEU A 593 1.33 -43.58 -31.10
C LEU A 593 -0.08 -43.98 -31.58
N ILE A 594 -0.62 -45.04 -30.99
CA ILE A 594 -2.00 -45.51 -31.18
C ILE A 594 -2.93 -44.71 -30.27
N SER A 595 -2.54 -44.54 -29.01
CA SER A 595 -3.32 -43.83 -28.01
C SER A 595 -2.44 -43.33 -26.87
N GLN A 596 -2.93 -42.32 -26.18
CA GLN A 596 -2.33 -41.76 -24.99
C GLN A 596 -3.29 -42.02 -23.82
N THR A 597 -2.89 -42.90 -22.90
CA THR A 597 -3.71 -43.32 -21.76
C THR A 597 -3.78 -42.20 -20.72
N THR A 598 -2.66 -41.57 -20.43
CA THR A 598 -2.60 -40.36 -19.59
C THR A 598 -2.99 -39.15 -20.43
N ALA A 599 -4.26 -38.74 -20.36
CA ALA A 599 -4.82 -37.67 -21.19
C ALA A 599 -3.96 -36.39 -21.19
N ALA A 600 -3.83 -35.78 -22.36
CA ALA A 600 -3.20 -34.46 -22.50
C ALA A 600 -3.92 -33.43 -21.62
N GLY A 601 -3.16 -32.53 -20.99
CA GLY A 601 -3.68 -31.54 -20.04
C GLY A 601 -3.81 -32.04 -18.59
N THR A 602 -3.58 -33.33 -18.32
CA THR A 602 -3.56 -33.85 -16.93
C THR A 602 -2.40 -33.22 -16.17
N THR A 603 -2.63 -32.81 -14.93
CA THR A 603 -1.57 -32.33 -14.02
C THR A 603 -0.91 -33.49 -13.31
N LEU A 604 0.40 -33.62 -13.50
CA LEU A 604 1.28 -34.58 -12.85
C LEU A 604 2.41 -33.84 -12.13
N TYR A 605 3.22 -34.59 -11.39
CA TYR A 605 4.39 -34.07 -10.69
C TYR A 605 5.64 -34.82 -11.12
N LYS A 606 6.80 -34.23 -10.84
CA LYS A 606 8.10 -34.82 -11.21
C LYS A 606 8.21 -36.27 -10.72
N GLY A 607 8.63 -37.16 -11.62
CA GLY A 607 8.73 -38.60 -11.36
C GLY A 607 7.45 -39.41 -11.58
N ASP A 608 6.30 -38.77 -11.80
CA ASP A 608 5.05 -39.47 -12.15
C ASP A 608 5.13 -40.07 -13.56
N LYS A 609 4.33 -41.11 -13.80
CA LYS A 609 4.35 -41.88 -15.05
C LYS A 609 3.36 -41.34 -16.08
N VAL A 610 3.78 -41.30 -17.33
CA VAL A 610 2.92 -41.02 -18.50
C VAL A 610 2.81 -42.28 -19.34
N GLU A 611 1.60 -42.83 -19.42
CA GLU A 611 1.30 -44.07 -20.13
C GLU A 611 0.75 -43.80 -21.53
N TYR A 612 1.33 -44.47 -22.53
CA TYR A 612 0.92 -44.39 -23.94
C TYR A 612 1.18 -45.70 -24.68
N VAL A 613 0.50 -45.89 -25.80
CA VAL A 613 0.55 -47.10 -26.63
C VAL A 613 1.19 -46.79 -27.97
N VAL A 614 2.20 -47.56 -28.36
CA VAL A 614 2.98 -47.43 -29.60
C VAL A 614 2.58 -48.54 -30.58
N SER A 615 2.43 -48.19 -31.85
CA SER A 615 2.12 -49.13 -32.91
C SER A 615 3.34 -49.95 -33.31
N LYS A 616 3.17 -51.28 -33.35
CA LYS A 616 4.10 -52.23 -33.99
C LYS A 616 3.86 -52.38 -35.50
N GLY A 617 2.96 -51.56 -36.06
CA GLY A 617 2.41 -51.77 -37.39
C GLY A 617 1.41 -52.94 -37.44
N PRO A 618 1.01 -53.38 -38.65
CA PRO A 618 0.08 -54.48 -38.81
C PRO A 618 0.70 -55.80 -38.32
N GLU A 619 -0.10 -56.66 -37.70
CA GLU A 619 0.37 -58.00 -37.32
C GLU A 619 0.73 -58.78 -38.60
N THR A 620 1.98 -59.21 -38.75
CA THR A 620 2.46 -59.92 -39.94
C THR A 620 2.72 -61.38 -39.66
N VAL A 621 2.52 -62.21 -40.67
CA VAL A 621 2.76 -63.65 -40.65
C VAL A 621 3.51 -64.05 -41.92
N GLU A 622 4.47 -64.95 -41.79
CA GLU A 622 5.22 -65.49 -42.92
C GLU A 622 4.41 -66.61 -43.58
N VAL A 623 4.31 -66.60 -44.92
CA VAL A 623 3.59 -67.64 -45.65
C VAL A 623 4.35 -68.97 -45.51
N PRO A 624 3.78 -69.99 -44.81
CA PRO A 624 4.46 -71.26 -44.59
C PRO A 624 4.61 -72.07 -45.88
N SER A 625 5.71 -72.81 -45.99
CA SER A 625 5.94 -73.72 -47.12
C SER A 625 4.96 -74.89 -47.10
N ILE A 626 4.12 -74.97 -48.12
CA ILE A 626 3.11 -76.03 -48.29
C ILE A 626 3.45 -77.01 -49.42
N THR A 627 4.60 -76.85 -50.07
CA THR A 627 4.98 -77.61 -51.27
C THR A 627 4.98 -79.11 -51.00
N GLY A 628 4.24 -79.87 -51.82
CA GLY A 628 4.12 -81.32 -51.71
C GLY A 628 3.08 -81.83 -50.70
N LYS A 629 2.36 -80.95 -50.02
CA LYS A 629 1.26 -81.31 -49.11
C LYS A 629 -0.07 -81.47 -49.84
N GLN A 630 -0.99 -82.24 -49.25
CA GLN A 630 -2.35 -82.39 -49.78
C GLN A 630 -3.19 -81.12 -49.59
N GLU A 631 -4.18 -80.86 -50.47
CA GLU A 631 -5.08 -79.69 -50.41
C GLU A 631 -5.55 -79.36 -48.98
N ALA A 632 -6.13 -80.35 -48.30
CA ALA A 632 -6.68 -80.18 -46.95
C ALA A 632 -5.59 -79.90 -45.90
N GLU A 633 -4.40 -80.47 -46.07
CA GLU A 633 -3.27 -80.26 -45.16
C GLU A 633 -2.65 -78.87 -45.38
N ALA A 634 -2.45 -78.47 -46.63
CA ALA A 634 -1.92 -77.17 -47.01
C ALA A 634 -2.84 -76.02 -46.56
N LYS A 635 -4.16 -76.16 -46.78
CA LYS A 635 -5.15 -75.20 -46.33
C LYS A 635 -5.13 -75.02 -44.82
N ARG A 636 -5.13 -76.12 -44.05
CA ARG A 636 -5.07 -76.08 -42.59
C ARG A 636 -3.81 -75.38 -42.07
N ILE A 637 -2.66 -75.58 -42.72
CA ILE A 637 -1.39 -74.95 -42.32
C ILE A 637 -1.43 -73.44 -42.57
N LEU A 638 -1.94 -73.00 -43.72
CA LEU A 638 -2.09 -71.58 -44.05
C LEU A 638 -3.12 -70.89 -43.15
N GLU A 639 -4.27 -71.52 -42.90
CA GLU A 639 -5.30 -71.00 -41.99
C GLU A 639 -4.81 -70.97 -40.54
N ALA A 640 -4.04 -71.97 -40.09
CA ALA A 640 -3.42 -71.98 -38.76
C ALA A 640 -2.35 -70.87 -38.61
N ALA A 641 -1.74 -70.44 -39.71
CA ALA A 641 -0.87 -69.27 -39.75
C ALA A 641 -1.67 -67.94 -39.79
N GLY A 642 -3.01 -67.99 -39.75
CA GLY A 642 -3.88 -66.81 -39.74
C GLY A 642 -4.08 -66.19 -41.13
N LEU A 643 -3.89 -66.96 -42.21
CA LEU A 643 -4.08 -66.51 -43.59
C LEU A 643 -5.42 -66.98 -44.17
N ASN A 644 -6.02 -66.16 -45.02
CA ASN A 644 -7.21 -66.54 -45.77
C ASN A 644 -6.80 -67.31 -47.04
N VAL A 645 -7.38 -68.47 -47.30
CA VAL A 645 -6.92 -69.34 -48.40
C VAL A 645 -7.93 -69.39 -49.53
N THR A 646 -7.51 -69.00 -50.74
CA THR A 646 -8.28 -69.21 -51.98
C THR A 646 -7.63 -70.32 -52.80
N VAL A 647 -8.39 -71.31 -53.25
CA VAL A 647 -7.85 -72.47 -53.97
C VAL A 647 -8.03 -72.30 -55.47
N GLN A 648 -6.96 -72.46 -56.24
CA GLN A 648 -6.98 -72.47 -57.71
C GLN A 648 -6.40 -73.77 -58.24
N ARG A 649 -7.20 -74.47 -59.07
CA ARG A 649 -6.81 -75.75 -59.68
C ARG A 649 -6.28 -75.52 -61.08
N VAL A 650 -5.05 -75.97 -61.34
CA VAL A 650 -4.41 -75.84 -62.66
C VAL A 650 -4.63 -77.13 -63.44
N LEU A 651 -5.03 -77.02 -64.72
CA LEU A 651 -5.39 -78.18 -65.55
C LEU A 651 -4.16 -79.07 -65.83
N GLY A 652 -4.14 -80.31 -65.32
CA GLY A 652 -3.19 -81.33 -65.76
C GLY A 652 -2.44 -82.16 -64.72
N GLY A 653 -2.78 -82.13 -63.43
CA GLY A 653 -2.25 -83.10 -62.46
C GLY A 653 -3.34 -84.02 -61.89
N VAL A 654 -2.89 -85.16 -61.35
CA VAL A 654 -3.76 -86.29 -60.96
C VAL A 654 -3.79 -86.51 -59.45
N PHE A 655 -3.13 -85.64 -58.66
CA PHE A 655 -2.77 -85.94 -57.27
C PHE A 655 -3.21 -84.91 -56.23
N GLY A 656 -3.77 -83.75 -56.61
CA GLY A 656 -4.39 -82.81 -55.66
C GLY A 656 -3.39 -82.19 -54.67
N THR A 657 -2.11 -82.12 -55.05
CA THR A 657 -1.03 -81.64 -54.20
C THR A 657 -0.71 -80.17 -54.45
N ALA A 658 -0.38 -79.47 -53.37
CA ALA A 658 -0.05 -78.05 -53.42
C ALA A 658 1.36 -77.84 -54.00
N ARG A 659 1.47 -76.97 -55.01
CA ARG A 659 2.70 -76.75 -55.76
C ARG A 659 3.44 -75.48 -55.33
N TYR A 660 2.70 -74.39 -55.17
CA TYR A 660 3.20 -73.10 -54.69
C TYR A 660 2.01 -72.25 -54.21
N THR A 661 2.32 -71.13 -53.57
CA THR A 661 1.35 -70.11 -53.15
C THR A 661 1.65 -68.79 -53.84
N ASP A 662 0.63 -67.95 -54.01
CA ASP A 662 0.82 -66.54 -54.36
C ASP A 662 0.18 -65.68 -53.26
N PRO A 663 0.95 -64.92 -52.46
CA PRO A 663 2.42 -64.78 -52.50
C PRO A 663 3.20 -66.06 -52.17
N ASP A 664 4.46 -66.14 -52.63
CA ASP A 664 5.33 -67.31 -52.45
C ASP A 664 5.62 -67.60 -50.98
N ALA A 665 5.91 -68.88 -50.68
CA ALA A 665 6.35 -69.29 -49.35
C ALA A 665 7.59 -68.50 -48.90
N GLY A 666 7.59 -68.06 -47.64
CA GLY A 666 8.61 -67.15 -47.10
C GLY A 666 8.31 -65.66 -47.27
N THR A 667 7.24 -65.30 -48.00
CA THR A 667 6.79 -63.91 -48.09
C THR A 667 6.12 -63.49 -46.78
N VAL A 668 6.47 -62.33 -46.25
CA VAL A 668 5.81 -61.73 -45.07
C VAL A 668 4.58 -60.96 -45.52
N VAL A 669 3.40 -61.36 -45.03
CA VAL A 669 2.13 -60.71 -45.37
C VAL A 669 1.39 -60.32 -44.09
N LYS A 670 0.42 -59.41 -44.16
CA LYS A 670 -0.42 -59.09 -43.02
C LYS A 670 -1.26 -60.31 -42.64
N LYS A 671 -1.43 -60.57 -41.35
CA LYS A 671 -2.37 -61.58 -40.86
C LYS A 671 -3.77 -61.29 -41.40
N GLY A 672 -4.45 -62.33 -41.88
CA GLY A 672 -5.72 -62.22 -42.60
C GLY A 672 -5.61 -61.92 -44.10
N SER A 673 -4.40 -61.75 -44.64
CA SER A 673 -4.20 -61.61 -46.10
C SER A 673 -4.65 -62.87 -46.83
N THR A 674 -5.14 -62.69 -48.07
CA THR A 674 -5.54 -63.81 -48.92
C THR A 674 -4.33 -64.37 -49.65
N VAL A 675 -4.09 -65.66 -49.49
CA VAL A 675 -3.06 -66.43 -50.21
C VAL A 675 -3.75 -67.39 -51.18
N THR A 676 -3.34 -67.34 -52.44
CA THR A 676 -3.84 -68.24 -53.47
C THR A 676 -3.03 -69.53 -53.48
N LEU A 677 -3.69 -70.64 -53.16
CA LEU A 677 -3.12 -71.99 -53.16
C LEU A 677 -3.29 -72.64 -54.53
N PHE A 678 -2.18 -72.88 -55.23
CA PHE A 678 -2.20 -73.54 -56.54
C PHE A 678 -2.01 -75.05 -56.41
N ILE A 679 -2.99 -75.80 -56.91
CA ILE A 679 -3.06 -77.27 -56.81
C ILE A 679 -3.00 -77.88 -58.20
N VAL A 680 -2.22 -78.95 -58.34
CA VAL A 680 -2.08 -79.73 -59.58
C VAL A 680 -2.67 -81.12 -59.47
#